data_AF-A0A5N6T885-F1
#
_entry.id   AF-A0A5N6T885-F1
#
_cell.length_a   1.000
_cell.length_b   1.000
_cell.length_c   1.000
_cell.angle_alpha   90.00
_cell.angle_beta   90.00
_cell.angle_gamma   90.00
#
_symmetry.space_group_name_H-M   'P 1'
#
loop_
_entity.id
_entity.type
_entity.pdbx_description
1 polymer ?
#
loop_
_entity_poly.entity_id
_entity_poly.type
_entity_poly.pdbx_seq_one_letter_code
_entity_poly.pdbx_strand_id
1 'polypeptide(L)'
;MTEQAVAYTPLEVPIPPVPTKEIFSELQWATLMSIADTVIPSIRGPNAPKSFTAKVIPQAQFDASLSSLTANISGSDPTALATQYLEENASSNPHFRPGLQRLISEYVHEEGRNGLGFILNTLNSKAGSLILTGSTTPLQDQPFHVRERIFRGWETSRLKPLRVIYRALSAICKRTWLTYSPTLCPTIGFPRVPVHGSPADGYEYEFLQFPPGDGPETIETDVVIVGSGCGGSVTAKNLAEAGYKVMVVEKAYQYSTKYFPMNFSEGSVSMFEGGGAVSTNDGSIGIFAGATWGGGGTVNWSAALQTQNYVREEWAKGGLPFFTSLEFQNSLDRVCDRMGVSADHTTHNKQNRVLLEGAHKLGYAANPVPQNTGGTEHYCGHCTMGCHSAGKKGPTESFLADAAHAGATFVEGFRAEKVLFTETRGGRVASGVEGVWTSRDAYLGVSGVSAVKRKLIINAKRVVVSCGTLQSPLLLLRSGLKNPQIGRNLHLHPVMISGAVFDEQTRPWEGAALTAVVNEFENLDQQGHGVKIECLTMLPPAFLPAFPWRDGLDWKRFVAKLPHMAGFISLTKDRDSGRVYPDPVDGRPRVDYTVSTFDRKHILEAVIATAKMAYISGAKEFHTSSREIPPFIRSEDASDPASPEGTNNAALQAWIAEARSKTLDPEKTTYAAAHQMGTCRMGSTPRTSVVDPDCQVWGTRGLYVVDASVFPSASGVNPMVTNMAIADWASQNIARSLSKEDKVGGVMARL
;
A
#
# COMPACT_ATOMS: atom_id res chain seq x y z
N MET A 1 -26.49 -31.83 -4.09
CA MET A 1 -27.16 -30.98 -3.10
C MET A 1 -26.28 -29.75 -2.95
N THR A 2 -26.73 -28.62 -3.48
CA THR A 2 -26.03 -27.34 -3.36
C THR A 2 -26.16 -26.86 -1.93
N GLU A 3 -25.09 -26.97 -1.14
CA GLU A 3 -25.00 -26.27 0.15
C GLU A 3 -25.22 -24.78 -0.13
N GLN A 4 -26.30 -24.23 0.43
CA GLN A 4 -26.50 -22.78 0.46
C GLN A 4 -25.38 -22.20 1.33
N ALA A 5 -24.35 -21.66 0.68
CA ALA A 5 -23.34 -20.86 1.35
C ALA A 5 -24.08 -19.71 2.07
N VAL A 6 -24.07 -19.74 3.41
CA VAL A 6 -24.54 -18.62 4.22
C VAL A 6 -23.67 -17.42 3.83
N ALA A 7 -24.29 -16.40 3.24
CA ALA A 7 -23.57 -15.21 2.79
C ALA A 7 -22.93 -14.51 4.00
N TYR A 8 -21.60 -14.58 4.08
CA TYR A 8 -20.83 -13.81 5.06
C TYR A 8 -21.08 -12.32 4.84
N THR A 9 -21.64 -11.66 5.85
CA THR A 9 -21.78 -10.20 5.88
C THR A 9 -20.92 -9.69 7.03
N PRO A 10 -19.75 -9.08 6.78
CA PRO A 10 -18.94 -8.50 7.83
C PRO A 10 -19.75 -7.43 8.55
N LEU A 11 -19.57 -7.36 9.86
CA LEU A 11 -20.16 -6.28 10.65
C LEU A 11 -19.49 -4.95 10.28
N GLU A 12 -20.27 -3.88 10.23
CA GLU A 12 -19.77 -2.58 9.81
C GLU A 12 -18.80 -2.01 10.84
N VAL A 13 -17.67 -1.52 10.35
CA VAL A 13 -16.68 -0.78 11.16
C VAL A 13 -16.95 0.70 10.96
N PRO A 14 -17.35 1.45 11.99
CA PRO A 14 -17.65 2.86 11.81
C PRO A 14 -16.39 3.65 11.43
N ILE A 15 -16.55 4.57 10.48
CA ILE A 15 -15.49 5.52 10.11
C ILE A 15 -15.54 6.70 11.09
N PRO A 16 -14.37 7.20 11.55
CA PRO A 16 -14.32 8.43 12.31
C PRO A 16 -15.07 9.60 11.64
N PRO A 17 -15.77 10.44 12.43
CA PRO A 17 -16.46 11.60 11.90
C PRO A 17 -15.49 12.48 11.12
N VAL A 18 -16.02 13.14 10.08
CA VAL A 18 -15.21 14.06 9.28
C VAL A 18 -14.73 15.21 10.18
N PRO A 19 -13.44 15.59 10.12
CA PRO A 19 -12.93 16.66 10.95
C PRO A 19 -13.70 17.96 10.75
N THR A 20 -14.10 18.60 11.86
CA THR A 20 -14.82 19.88 11.86
C THR A 20 -13.92 21.08 11.61
N LYS A 21 -12.59 20.88 11.59
CA LYS A 21 -11.62 21.93 11.26
C LYS A 21 -11.89 22.47 9.86
N GLU A 22 -12.22 23.75 9.77
CA GLU A 22 -12.35 24.45 8.49
C GLU A 22 -10.97 24.52 7.83
N ILE A 23 -10.83 23.83 6.69
CA ILE A 23 -9.58 23.80 5.92
C ILE A 23 -9.62 24.70 4.67
N PHE A 24 -10.82 24.99 4.17
CA PHE A 24 -11.09 25.82 3.00
C PHE A 24 -12.40 26.58 3.20
N SER A 25 -12.49 27.78 2.63
CA SER A 25 -13.74 28.54 2.56
C SER A 25 -14.74 27.88 1.62
N GLU A 26 -16.03 28.22 1.75
CA GLU A 26 -17.07 27.68 0.84
C GLU A 26 -16.78 27.97 -0.64
N LEU A 27 -16.16 29.11 -0.96
CA LEU A 27 -15.78 29.42 -2.34
C LEU A 27 -14.62 28.55 -2.83
N GLN A 28 -13.62 28.27 -1.98
CA GLN A 28 -12.56 27.32 -2.31
C GLN A 28 -13.12 25.90 -2.49
N TRP A 29 -14.10 25.50 -1.68
CA TRP A 29 -14.82 24.24 -1.87
C TRP A 29 -15.61 24.19 -3.17
N ALA A 30 -16.32 25.25 -3.52
CA ALA A 30 -17.04 25.35 -4.80
C ALA A 30 -16.08 25.16 -5.98
N THR A 31 -14.92 25.79 -5.94
CA THR A 31 -13.87 25.64 -6.96
C THR A 31 -13.29 24.25 -7.02
N LEU A 32 -12.96 23.65 -5.86
CA LEU A 32 -12.46 22.27 -5.81
C LEU A 32 -13.49 21.26 -6.33
N MET A 33 -14.76 21.41 -5.95
CA MET A 33 -15.85 20.56 -6.44
C MET A 33 -16.10 20.75 -7.94
N SER A 34 -15.91 21.96 -8.48
CA SER A 34 -15.92 22.18 -9.93
C SER A 34 -14.77 21.43 -10.62
N ILE A 35 -13.58 21.36 -10.02
CA ILE A 35 -12.50 20.54 -10.58
C ILE A 35 -12.87 19.06 -10.50
N ALA A 36 -13.44 18.60 -9.38
CA ALA A 36 -13.89 17.22 -9.23
C ALA A 36 -14.94 16.83 -10.27
N ASP A 37 -15.93 17.69 -10.54
CA ASP A 37 -16.91 17.50 -11.62
C ASP A 37 -16.29 17.58 -13.02
N THR A 38 -15.13 18.20 -13.16
CA THR A 38 -14.37 18.19 -14.42
C THR A 38 -13.72 16.83 -14.65
N VAL A 39 -13.16 16.22 -13.58
CA VAL A 39 -12.53 14.90 -13.62
C VAL A 39 -13.58 13.78 -13.74
N ILE A 40 -14.68 13.89 -12.98
CA ILE A 40 -15.79 12.93 -12.92
C ILE A 40 -17.11 13.66 -13.28
N PRO A 41 -17.35 13.93 -14.57
CA PRO A 41 -18.56 14.60 -15.01
C PRO A 41 -19.76 13.69 -15.18
N SER A 42 -20.94 14.32 -15.19
CA SER A 42 -22.17 13.73 -15.73
C SER A 42 -22.05 13.69 -17.26
N ILE A 43 -22.18 12.52 -17.88
CA ILE A 43 -22.14 12.35 -19.33
C ILE A 43 -23.58 12.34 -19.84
N ARG A 44 -23.92 13.22 -20.79
CA ARG A 44 -25.30 13.37 -21.30
C ARG A 44 -25.34 13.56 -22.83
N GLY A 45 -26.46 13.14 -23.43
CA GLY A 45 -26.77 13.45 -24.83
C GLY A 45 -27.20 14.92 -25.05
N PRO A 46 -27.28 15.39 -26.30
CA PRO A 46 -27.57 16.79 -26.65
C PRO A 46 -28.98 17.27 -26.24
N ASN A 47 -29.92 16.34 -26.07
CA ASN A 47 -31.32 16.64 -25.71
C ASN A 47 -31.54 16.76 -24.20
N ALA A 48 -30.52 16.47 -23.37
CA ALA A 48 -30.64 16.57 -21.93
C ALA A 48 -30.70 18.04 -21.46
N PRO A 49 -31.32 18.32 -20.30
CA PRO A 49 -31.33 19.66 -19.72
C PRO A 49 -29.91 20.23 -19.57
N LYS A 50 -29.74 21.52 -19.90
CA LYS A 50 -28.46 22.21 -19.75
C LYS A 50 -27.96 22.10 -18.31
N SER A 51 -26.72 21.67 -18.15
CA SER A 51 -26.05 21.60 -16.85
C SER A 51 -24.65 22.16 -16.97
N PHE A 52 -24.24 22.94 -15.97
CA PHE A 52 -22.88 23.48 -15.90
C PHE A 52 -21.84 22.39 -15.61
N THR A 53 -22.25 21.24 -15.06
CA THR A 53 -21.38 20.11 -14.65
C THR A 53 -21.39 18.95 -15.63
N ALA A 54 -22.23 19.00 -16.67
CA ALA A 54 -22.36 17.90 -17.62
C ALA A 54 -21.43 18.05 -18.84
N LYS A 55 -20.80 16.95 -19.22
CA LYS A 55 -20.17 16.76 -20.53
C LYS A 55 -21.26 16.31 -21.51
N VAL A 56 -21.70 17.23 -22.35
CA VAL A 56 -22.62 16.92 -23.45
C VAL A 56 -21.83 16.35 -24.63
N ILE A 57 -22.20 15.16 -25.07
CA ILE A 57 -21.57 14.46 -26.19
C ILE A 57 -22.57 14.22 -27.32
N PRO A 58 -22.13 13.96 -28.58
CA PRO A 58 -23.03 13.59 -29.67
C PRO A 58 -23.91 12.39 -29.30
N GLN A 59 -25.17 12.40 -29.73
CA GLN A 59 -26.14 11.34 -29.39
C GLN A 59 -25.63 9.95 -29.78
N ALA A 60 -25.04 9.79 -30.97
CA ALA A 60 -24.45 8.52 -31.40
C ALA A 60 -23.33 8.02 -30.47
N GLN A 61 -22.52 8.93 -29.91
CA GLN A 61 -21.47 8.55 -28.94
C GLN A 61 -22.06 8.16 -27.59
N PHE A 62 -23.14 8.84 -27.17
CA PHE A 62 -23.88 8.48 -25.95
C PHE A 62 -24.51 7.10 -26.08
N ASP A 63 -25.25 6.85 -27.17
CA ASP A 63 -25.91 5.58 -27.45
C ASP A 63 -24.91 4.43 -27.54
N ALA A 64 -23.75 4.66 -28.19
CA ALA A 64 -22.67 3.68 -28.24
C ALA A 64 -22.07 3.39 -26.85
N SER A 65 -21.89 4.43 -26.00
CA SER A 65 -21.44 4.24 -24.62
C SER A 65 -22.44 3.41 -23.81
N LEU A 66 -23.71 3.77 -23.91
CA LEU A 66 -24.80 3.15 -23.18
C LEU A 66 -24.95 1.68 -23.60
N SER A 67 -24.90 1.41 -24.89
CA SER A 67 -24.98 0.04 -25.45
C SER A 67 -23.79 -0.81 -24.97
N SER A 68 -22.57 -0.27 -25.05
CA SER A 68 -21.36 -0.97 -24.59
C SER A 68 -21.38 -1.26 -23.10
N LEU A 69 -21.83 -0.33 -22.26
CA LEU A 69 -21.97 -0.56 -20.81
C LEU A 69 -23.07 -1.57 -20.51
N THR A 70 -24.24 -1.41 -21.13
CA THR A 70 -25.40 -2.31 -20.94
C THR A 70 -25.03 -3.76 -21.25
N ALA A 71 -24.23 -4.00 -22.31
CA ALA A 71 -23.79 -5.34 -22.69
C ALA A 71 -22.92 -6.05 -21.63
N ASN A 72 -22.28 -5.29 -20.73
CA ASN A 72 -21.35 -5.81 -19.73
C ASN A 72 -21.89 -5.77 -18.30
N ILE A 73 -23.04 -5.13 -18.07
CA ILE A 73 -23.69 -5.07 -16.76
C ILE A 73 -24.61 -6.27 -16.60
N SER A 74 -24.45 -6.99 -15.48
CA SER A 74 -25.35 -8.06 -15.06
C SER A 74 -26.44 -7.52 -14.13
N GLY A 75 -27.68 -7.99 -14.24
CA GLY A 75 -28.78 -7.61 -13.32
C GLY A 75 -30.12 -7.39 -14.01
N SER A 76 -31.11 -6.94 -13.25
CA SER A 76 -32.51 -6.80 -13.71
C SER A 76 -32.78 -5.57 -14.58
N ASP A 77 -31.97 -4.51 -14.47
CA ASP A 77 -32.08 -3.30 -15.31
C ASP A 77 -30.69 -2.71 -15.66
N PRO A 78 -29.96 -3.36 -16.59
CA PRO A 78 -28.60 -2.95 -16.94
C PRO A 78 -28.56 -1.57 -17.63
N THR A 79 -29.60 -1.20 -18.38
CA THR A 79 -29.66 0.10 -19.07
C THR A 79 -29.88 1.26 -18.11
N ALA A 80 -30.73 1.10 -17.09
CA ALA A 80 -30.89 2.14 -16.07
C ALA A 80 -29.60 2.34 -15.27
N LEU A 81 -28.94 1.25 -14.87
CA LEU A 81 -27.66 1.33 -14.15
C LEU A 81 -26.55 1.96 -15.02
N ALA A 82 -26.43 1.58 -16.29
CA ALA A 82 -25.49 2.21 -17.22
C ALA A 82 -25.73 3.72 -17.37
N THR A 83 -27.01 4.12 -17.45
CA THR A 83 -27.40 5.54 -17.49
C THR A 83 -27.00 6.25 -16.19
N GLN A 84 -27.34 5.68 -15.02
CA GLN A 84 -26.96 6.26 -13.72
C GLN A 84 -25.45 6.39 -13.57
N TYR A 85 -24.69 5.38 -13.99
CA TYR A 85 -23.23 5.39 -13.98
C TYR A 85 -22.66 6.51 -14.87
N LEU A 86 -23.18 6.67 -16.08
CA LEU A 86 -22.78 7.75 -16.99
C LEU A 86 -23.17 9.12 -16.44
N GLU A 87 -24.32 9.25 -15.81
CA GLU A 87 -24.83 10.52 -15.30
C GLU A 87 -24.28 10.92 -13.92
N GLU A 88 -23.72 9.99 -13.13
CA GLU A 88 -23.11 10.30 -11.83
C GLU A 88 -21.97 11.31 -11.99
N ASN A 89 -21.94 12.36 -11.18
CA ASN A 89 -20.79 13.25 -11.09
C ASN A 89 -20.31 13.37 -9.64
N ALA A 90 -19.13 13.96 -9.44
CA ALA A 90 -18.54 14.13 -8.11
C ALA A 90 -19.48 14.87 -7.14
N SER A 91 -20.12 15.96 -7.58
CA SER A 91 -20.99 16.78 -6.72
C SER A 91 -22.35 16.17 -6.38
N SER A 92 -22.88 15.26 -7.20
CA SER A 92 -24.14 14.55 -6.92
C SER A 92 -24.00 13.51 -5.81
N ASN A 93 -22.78 13.02 -5.55
CA ASN A 93 -22.54 12.01 -4.55
C ASN A 93 -22.40 12.66 -3.14
N PRO A 94 -23.34 12.42 -2.21
CA PRO A 94 -23.35 13.07 -0.90
C PRO A 94 -22.14 12.69 -0.03
N HIS A 95 -21.45 11.59 -0.33
CA HIS A 95 -20.28 11.13 0.40
C HIS A 95 -18.96 11.65 -0.19
N PHE A 96 -18.96 12.22 -1.40
CA PHE A 96 -17.74 12.66 -2.08
C PHE A 96 -17.05 13.82 -1.36
N ARG A 97 -17.75 14.93 -1.09
CA ARG A 97 -17.17 16.08 -0.36
C ARG A 97 -16.71 15.69 1.05
N PRO A 98 -17.51 14.98 1.87
CA PRO A 98 -17.06 14.46 3.17
C PRO A 98 -15.80 13.58 3.09
N GLY A 99 -15.74 12.67 2.11
CA GLY A 99 -14.57 11.81 1.88
C GLY A 99 -13.32 12.60 1.50
N LEU A 100 -13.47 13.59 0.62
CA LEU A 100 -12.41 14.48 0.20
C LEU A 100 -11.91 15.37 1.36
N GLN A 101 -12.83 15.91 2.16
CA GLN A 101 -12.50 16.68 3.36
C GLN A 101 -11.71 15.84 4.36
N ARG A 102 -12.12 14.60 4.63
CA ARG A 102 -11.34 13.69 5.49
C ARG A 102 -9.93 13.49 4.93
N LEU A 103 -9.80 13.17 3.65
CA LEU A 103 -8.51 12.94 3.01
C LEU A 103 -7.58 14.15 3.15
N ILE A 104 -8.08 15.34 2.83
CA ILE A 104 -7.28 16.56 2.87
C ILE A 104 -6.96 16.95 4.31
N SER A 105 -7.92 16.91 5.23
CA SER A 105 -7.73 17.31 6.62
C SER A 105 -6.78 16.38 7.38
N GLU A 106 -6.93 15.07 7.21
CA GLU A 106 -6.22 14.06 8.00
C GLU A 106 -4.91 13.61 7.36
N TYR A 107 -4.82 13.51 6.04
CA TYR A 107 -3.70 12.80 5.38
C TYR A 107 -2.81 13.69 4.53
N VAL A 108 -3.27 14.89 4.13
CA VAL A 108 -2.42 15.85 3.43
C VAL A 108 -1.66 16.69 4.47
N HIS A 109 -0.35 16.83 4.29
CA HIS A 109 0.48 17.69 5.13
C HIS A 109 0.05 19.16 5.02
N GLU A 110 0.33 19.94 6.07
CA GLU A 110 -0.07 21.36 6.11
C GLU A 110 0.46 22.18 4.93
N GLU A 111 1.71 21.96 4.53
CA GLU A 111 2.30 22.57 3.33
C GLU A 111 1.47 22.30 2.07
N GLY A 112 1.05 21.05 1.85
CA GLY A 112 0.22 20.65 0.72
C GLY A 112 -1.16 21.26 0.77
N ARG A 113 -1.79 21.33 1.96
CA ARG A 113 -3.09 21.98 2.17
C ARG A 113 -3.01 23.48 1.89
N ASN A 114 -2.00 24.15 2.41
CA ASN A 114 -1.79 25.59 2.23
C ASN A 114 -1.51 25.91 0.75
N GLY A 115 -0.67 25.10 0.10
CA GLY A 115 -0.43 25.19 -1.34
C GLY A 115 -1.73 25.07 -2.14
N LEU A 116 -2.52 24.02 -1.89
CA LEU A 116 -3.83 23.83 -2.54
C LEU A 116 -4.77 25.00 -2.27
N GLY A 117 -4.88 25.47 -1.02
CA GLY A 117 -5.71 26.61 -0.64
C GLY A 117 -5.31 27.90 -1.38
N PHE A 118 -4.01 28.17 -1.50
CA PHE A 118 -3.49 29.31 -2.25
C PHE A 118 -3.89 29.26 -3.73
N ILE A 119 -3.78 28.09 -4.36
CA ILE A 119 -4.18 27.88 -5.75
C ILE A 119 -5.68 28.09 -5.93
N LEU A 120 -6.49 27.47 -5.06
CA LEU A 120 -7.96 27.62 -5.10
C LEU A 120 -8.35 29.09 -4.93
N ASN A 121 -7.70 29.82 -4.02
CA ASN A 121 -7.95 31.25 -3.85
C ASN A 121 -7.54 32.07 -5.09
N THR A 122 -6.44 31.70 -5.72
CA THR A 122 -5.98 32.35 -6.97
C THR A 122 -7.00 32.16 -8.09
N LEU A 123 -7.54 30.94 -8.25
CA LEU A 123 -8.60 30.58 -9.20
C LEU A 123 -9.96 31.25 -8.91
N ASN A 124 -10.16 31.78 -7.71
CA ASN A 124 -11.38 32.50 -7.34
C ASN A 124 -11.34 33.99 -7.74
N SER A 125 -10.14 34.54 -7.98
CA SER A 125 -9.96 35.96 -8.35
C SER A 125 -9.90 36.13 -9.87
N LYS A 126 -10.38 37.27 -10.40
CA LYS A 126 -10.30 37.55 -11.84
C LYS A 126 -8.87 37.57 -12.36
N ALA A 127 -7.96 38.22 -11.63
CA ALA A 127 -6.55 38.33 -12.02
C ALA A 127 -5.82 36.98 -11.92
N GLY A 128 -6.02 36.24 -10.82
CA GLY A 128 -5.42 34.93 -10.65
C GLY A 128 -5.96 33.89 -11.63
N SER A 129 -7.26 33.92 -11.92
CA SER A 129 -7.86 33.09 -12.97
C SER A 129 -7.23 33.38 -14.33
N LEU A 130 -6.98 34.64 -14.66
CA LEU A 130 -6.33 34.99 -15.93
C LEU A 130 -4.94 34.36 -16.02
N ILE A 131 -4.17 34.38 -14.93
CA ILE A 131 -2.83 33.81 -14.86
C ILE A 131 -2.87 32.27 -14.97
N LEU A 132 -3.77 31.60 -14.26
CA LEU A 132 -3.78 30.14 -14.16
C LEU A 132 -4.60 29.44 -15.26
N THR A 133 -5.52 30.15 -15.89
CA THR A 133 -6.49 29.58 -16.83
C THR A 133 -6.55 30.28 -18.19
N GLY A 134 -5.96 31.48 -18.30
CA GLY A 134 -6.08 32.32 -19.50
C GLY A 134 -7.42 33.06 -19.62
N SER A 135 -8.26 33.05 -18.57
CA SER A 135 -9.57 33.71 -18.55
C SER A 135 -9.78 34.52 -17.27
N THR A 136 -10.41 35.69 -17.36
CA THR A 136 -10.80 36.49 -16.19
C THR A 136 -12.03 35.95 -15.46
N THR A 137 -12.74 34.97 -16.04
CA THR A 137 -13.87 34.29 -15.41
C THR A 137 -13.34 33.22 -14.45
N PRO A 138 -13.72 33.27 -13.15
CA PRO A 138 -13.33 32.26 -12.15
C PRO A 138 -13.65 30.84 -12.59
N LEU A 139 -12.81 29.87 -12.20
CA LEU A 139 -12.88 28.50 -12.73
C LEU A 139 -14.25 27.85 -12.50
N GLN A 140 -14.82 28.01 -11.30
CA GLN A 140 -16.12 27.47 -10.91
C GLN A 140 -17.30 28.03 -11.72
N ASP A 141 -17.14 29.23 -12.29
CA ASP A 141 -18.15 29.90 -13.10
C ASP A 141 -18.01 29.57 -14.60
N GLN A 142 -16.94 28.87 -14.99
CA GLN A 142 -16.72 28.45 -16.37
C GLN A 142 -17.63 27.29 -16.76
N PRO A 143 -18.15 27.28 -18.01
CA PRO A 143 -18.87 26.11 -18.52
C PRO A 143 -17.95 24.89 -18.57
N PHE A 144 -18.54 23.69 -18.42
CA PHE A 144 -17.80 22.42 -18.34
C PHE A 144 -16.67 22.28 -19.39
N HIS A 145 -16.98 22.52 -20.67
CA HIS A 145 -16.01 22.33 -21.77
C HIS A 145 -14.80 23.28 -21.68
N VAL A 146 -14.95 24.44 -21.03
CA VAL A 146 -13.83 25.37 -20.76
C VAL A 146 -13.02 24.86 -19.57
N ARG A 147 -13.66 24.42 -18.48
CA ARG A 147 -12.96 23.79 -17.34
C ARG A 147 -12.15 22.58 -17.76
N GLU A 148 -12.73 21.69 -18.56
CA GLU A 148 -12.05 20.52 -19.11
C GLU A 148 -10.81 20.91 -19.92
N ARG A 149 -10.92 21.91 -20.80
CA ARG A 149 -9.79 22.42 -21.57
C ARG A 149 -8.68 23.00 -20.68
N ILE A 150 -9.05 23.79 -19.67
CA ILE A 150 -8.10 24.38 -18.71
C ILE A 150 -7.37 23.28 -17.94
N PHE A 151 -8.13 22.34 -17.35
CA PHE A 151 -7.57 21.28 -16.52
C PHE A 151 -6.66 20.35 -17.34
N ARG A 152 -7.05 19.99 -18.57
CA ARG A 152 -6.16 19.27 -19.51
C ARG A 152 -4.94 20.10 -19.89
N GLY A 153 -5.06 21.41 -20.06
CA GLY A 153 -3.93 22.30 -20.35
C GLY A 153 -2.89 22.34 -19.23
N TRP A 154 -3.28 22.11 -17.97
CA TRP A 154 -2.35 22.02 -16.84
C TRP A 154 -1.41 20.82 -16.94
N GLU A 155 -1.85 19.75 -17.61
CA GLU A 155 -1.09 18.52 -17.79
C GLU A 155 0.30 18.77 -18.41
N THR A 156 0.33 19.56 -19.48
CA THR A 156 1.53 19.87 -20.27
C THR A 156 2.00 21.31 -20.05
N SER A 157 1.53 21.95 -18.99
CA SER A 157 1.87 23.35 -18.70
C SER A 157 3.38 23.52 -18.52
N ARG A 158 3.92 24.64 -19.00
CA ARG A 158 5.31 25.04 -18.75
C ARG A 158 5.55 25.35 -17.26
N LEU A 159 4.49 25.69 -16.52
CA LEU A 159 4.54 25.96 -15.09
C LEU A 159 4.49 24.64 -14.32
N LYS A 160 5.61 24.28 -13.66
CA LYS A 160 5.70 23.07 -12.83
C LYS A 160 4.58 22.96 -11.77
N PRO A 161 4.19 24.03 -11.05
CA PRO A 161 3.09 23.95 -10.09
C PRO A 161 1.79 23.43 -10.72
N LEU A 162 1.41 23.88 -11.92
CA LEU A 162 0.19 23.42 -12.60
C LEU A 162 0.23 21.92 -12.93
N ARG A 163 1.39 21.39 -13.33
CA ARG A 163 1.55 19.95 -13.57
C ARG A 163 1.40 19.12 -12.29
N VAL A 164 1.97 19.59 -11.18
CA VAL A 164 1.83 18.95 -9.86
C VAL A 164 0.37 18.94 -9.41
N ILE A 165 -0.32 20.07 -9.57
CA ILE A 165 -1.74 20.22 -9.21
C ILE A 165 -2.62 19.30 -10.03
N TYR A 166 -2.42 19.26 -11.35
CA TYR A 166 -3.15 18.37 -12.25
C TYR A 166 -3.06 16.92 -11.78
N ARG A 167 -1.83 16.44 -11.50
CA ARG A 167 -1.60 15.06 -11.02
C ARG A 167 -2.30 14.79 -9.69
N ALA A 168 -2.11 15.67 -8.70
CA ALA A 168 -2.68 15.51 -7.37
C ALA A 168 -4.21 15.51 -7.40
N LEU A 169 -4.83 16.50 -8.06
CA LEU A 169 -6.28 16.62 -8.14
C LEU A 169 -6.90 15.50 -8.98
N SER A 170 -6.27 15.08 -10.09
CA SER A 170 -6.73 13.93 -10.87
C SER A 170 -6.71 12.65 -10.03
N ALA A 171 -5.61 12.36 -9.34
CA ALA A 171 -5.48 11.16 -8.50
C ALA A 171 -6.49 11.15 -7.35
N ILE A 172 -6.61 12.26 -6.61
CA ILE A 172 -7.52 12.37 -5.46
C ILE A 172 -8.99 12.29 -5.91
N CYS A 173 -9.39 12.96 -7.00
CA CYS A 173 -10.77 12.92 -7.47
C CYS A 173 -11.16 11.51 -7.96
N LYS A 174 -10.29 10.87 -8.75
CA LYS A 174 -10.49 9.48 -9.19
C LYS A 174 -10.61 8.53 -8.02
N ARG A 175 -9.67 8.58 -7.07
CA ARG A 175 -9.66 7.71 -5.89
C ARG A 175 -10.91 7.92 -5.01
N THR A 176 -11.29 9.18 -4.77
CA THR A 176 -12.48 9.51 -3.97
C THR A 176 -13.74 8.96 -4.63
N TRP A 177 -13.91 9.17 -5.94
CA TRP A 177 -15.05 8.60 -6.66
C TRP A 177 -15.07 7.08 -6.62
N LEU A 178 -13.92 6.42 -6.87
CA LEU A 178 -13.81 4.97 -6.80
C LEU A 178 -14.14 4.38 -5.42
N THR A 179 -13.95 5.17 -4.36
CA THR A 179 -14.22 4.75 -2.97
C THR A 179 -15.70 4.88 -2.60
N TYR A 180 -16.38 5.92 -3.09
CA TYR A 180 -17.71 6.30 -2.61
C TYR A 180 -18.82 6.21 -3.67
N SER A 181 -18.51 5.88 -4.93
CA SER A 181 -19.52 5.80 -5.99
C SER A 181 -20.54 4.69 -5.69
N PRO A 182 -21.85 5.01 -5.65
CA PRO A 182 -22.89 3.99 -5.47
C PRO A 182 -23.15 3.18 -6.74
N THR A 183 -22.75 3.70 -7.91
CA THR A 183 -23.00 3.03 -9.20
C THR A 183 -21.82 2.16 -9.64
N LEU A 184 -20.60 2.42 -9.14
CA LEU A 184 -19.39 1.73 -9.56
C LEU A 184 -19.48 0.21 -9.36
N CYS A 185 -19.50 -0.27 -8.12
CA CYS A 185 -19.44 -1.71 -7.83
C CYS A 185 -20.56 -2.49 -8.52
N PRO A 186 -21.83 -2.02 -8.55
CA PRO A 186 -22.88 -2.64 -9.35
C PRO A 186 -22.56 -2.70 -10.85
N THR A 187 -22.01 -1.62 -11.42
CA THR A 187 -21.69 -1.53 -12.87
C THR A 187 -20.61 -2.53 -13.27
N ILE A 188 -19.56 -2.67 -12.45
CA ILE A 188 -18.46 -3.60 -12.73
C ILE A 188 -18.68 -4.99 -12.12
N GLY A 189 -19.79 -5.23 -11.41
CA GLY A 189 -20.02 -6.49 -10.71
C GLY A 189 -18.99 -6.81 -9.62
N PHE A 190 -18.33 -5.79 -9.05
CA PHE A 190 -17.36 -5.98 -7.97
C PHE A 190 -18.11 -6.28 -6.66
N PRO A 191 -17.82 -7.42 -5.99
CA PRO A 191 -18.54 -7.83 -4.80
C PRO A 191 -18.08 -7.04 -3.57
N ARG A 192 -18.98 -6.79 -2.61
CA ARG A 192 -18.63 -6.12 -1.34
C ARG A 192 -17.62 -6.93 -0.51
N VAL A 193 -17.69 -8.26 -0.64
CA VAL A 193 -16.95 -9.24 0.15
C VAL A 193 -16.42 -10.34 -0.77
N PRO A 194 -15.44 -11.15 -0.33
CA PRO A 194 -15.02 -12.32 -1.08
C PRO A 194 -16.18 -13.23 -1.46
N VAL A 195 -16.22 -13.62 -2.73
CA VAL A 195 -17.23 -14.55 -3.28
C VAL A 195 -16.87 -16.00 -2.98
N HIS A 196 -15.59 -16.26 -2.71
CA HIS A 196 -15.02 -17.58 -2.51
C HIS A 196 -14.38 -17.70 -1.12
N GLY A 197 -14.27 -18.94 -0.64
CA GLY A 197 -13.71 -19.27 0.67
C GLY A 197 -14.75 -19.28 1.79
N SER A 198 -14.44 -20.03 2.86
CA SER A 198 -15.31 -20.13 4.04
C SER A 198 -14.79 -19.20 5.14
N PRO A 199 -15.67 -18.41 5.79
CA PRO A 199 -15.29 -17.70 7.01
C PRO A 199 -14.83 -18.69 8.07
N ALA A 200 -13.82 -18.29 8.84
CA ALA A 200 -13.39 -19.03 10.02
C ALA A 200 -13.08 -18.05 11.15
N ASP A 201 -13.20 -18.50 12.39
CA ASP A 201 -12.76 -17.74 13.54
C ASP A 201 -11.22 -17.77 13.59
N GLY A 202 -10.62 -16.58 13.71
CA GLY A 202 -9.18 -16.44 13.96
C GLY A 202 -8.87 -16.57 15.44
N TYR A 203 -7.61 -16.32 15.82
CA TYR A 203 -7.22 -16.29 17.22
C TYR A 203 -7.92 -15.15 17.99
N GLU A 204 -8.47 -15.46 19.18
CA GLU A 204 -9.08 -14.46 20.06
C GLU A 204 -8.02 -13.81 20.96
N TYR A 205 -7.82 -12.50 20.78
CA TYR A 205 -6.85 -11.73 21.55
C TYR A 205 -7.52 -11.01 22.72
N GLU A 206 -6.84 -11.03 23.87
CA GLU A 206 -7.17 -10.18 25.01
C GLU A 206 -6.24 -8.96 25.04
N PHE A 207 -6.84 -7.76 25.14
CA PHE A 207 -6.11 -6.49 25.20
C PHE A 207 -6.34 -5.81 26.54
N LEU A 208 -5.26 -5.33 27.17
CA LEU A 208 -5.35 -4.57 28.41
C LEU A 208 -6.18 -3.30 28.18
N GLN A 209 -7.09 -3.03 29.12
CA GLN A 209 -7.92 -1.83 29.16
C GLN A 209 -7.53 -0.97 30.35
N PHE A 210 -7.58 0.34 30.17
CA PHE A 210 -7.23 1.29 31.22
C PHE A 210 -8.45 2.17 31.54
N PRO A 211 -8.91 2.23 32.80
CA PRO A 211 -10.02 3.09 33.18
C PRO A 211 -9.67 4.58 32.96
N PRO A 212 -10.63 5.52 32.94
CA PRO A 212 -10.32 6.95 32.97
C PRO A 212 -9.49 7.34 34.20
N GLY A 213 -8.59 8.31 34.05
CA GLY A 213 -7.76 8.81 35.15
C GLY A 213 -6.87 9.98 34.75
N ASP A 214 -6.57 10.86 35.72
CA ASP A 214 -5.86 12.13 35.49
C ASP A 214 -4.32 11.98 35.39
N GLY A 215 -3.78 10.88 35.96
CA GLY A 215 -2.36 10.59 35.99
C GLY A 215 -1.91 9.54 34.96
N PRO A 216 -0.59 9.48 34.66
CA PRO A 216 -0.05 8.42 33.83
C PRO A 216 -0.19 7.06 34.51
N GLU A 217 -0.62 6.05 33.76
CA GLU A 217 -0.55 4.65 34.20
C GLU A 217 0.88 4.13 34.00
N THR A 218 1.42 3.40 34.96
CA THR A 218 2.76 2.81 34.84
C THR A 218 2.68 1.29 34.89
N ILE A 219 3.34 0.62 33.95
CA ILE A 219 3.34 -0.83 33.80
C ILE A 219 4.79 -1.32 33.75
N GLU A 220 5.06 -2.50 34.29
CA GLU A 220 6.37 -3.14 34.24
C GLU A 220 6.34 -4.43 33.42
N THR A 221 7.37 -4.64 32.62
CA THR A 221 7.58 -5.85 31.83
C THR A 221 9.08 -6.12 31.68
N ASP A 222 9.49 -7.33 31.28
CA ASP A 222 10.91 -7.56 30.96
C ASP A 222 11.23 -6.94 29.60
N VAL A 223 10.34 -7.13 28.62
CA VAL A 223 10.49 -6.62 27.27
C VAL A 223 9.21 -5.93 26.81
N VAL A 224 9.35 -4.72 26.26
CA VAL A 224 8.29 -4.04 25.52
C VAL A 224 8.63 -4.01 24.03
N ILE A 225 7.68 -4.43 23.19
CA ILE A 225 7.78 -4.44 21.73
C ILE A 225 6.79 -3.42 21.18
N VAL A 226 7.30 -2.39 20.50
CA VAL A 226 6.49 -1.32 19.92
C VAL A 226 6.20 -1.63 18.47
N GLY A 227 4.97 -2.06 18.18
CA GLY A 227 4.49 -2.48 16.86
C GLY A 227 4.27 -3.99 16.78
N SER A 228 3.08 -4.39 16.31
CA SER A 228 2.66 -5.80 16.22
C SER A 228 2.98 -6.46 14.86
N GLY A 229 3.72 -5.78 14.00
CA GLY A 229 4.01 -6.23 12.63
C GLY A 229 4.85 -7.51 12.52
N CYS A 230 5.30 -7.83 11.31
CA CYS A 230 6.05 -9.07 11.03
C CYS A 230 7.30 -9.25 11.91
N GLY A 231 8.06 -8.19 12.18
CA GLY A 231 9.24 -8.29 13.05
C GLY A 231 8.88 -8.41 14.54
N GLY A 232 7.93 -7.58 14.99
CA GLY A 232 7.48 -7.56 16.38
C GLY A 232 6.80 -8.85 16.82
N SER A 233 6.00 -9.45 15.94
CA SER A 233 5.29 -10.71 16.21
C SER A 233 6.22 -11.89 16.44
N VAL A 234 7.20 -12.11 15.56
CA VAL A 234 8.23 -13.17 15.74
C VAL A 234 9.05 -12.90 17.00
N THR A 235 9.43 -11.65 17.24
CA THR A 235 10.18 -11.26 18.44
C THR A 235 9.40 -11.54 19.72
N ALA A 236 8.10 -11.24 19.71
CA ALA A 236 7.21 -11.47 20.85
C ALA A 236 7.12 -12.97 21.17
N LYS A 237 6.87 -13.78 20.14
CA LYS A 237 6.78 -15.25 20.24
C LYS A 237 8.05 -15.82 20.87
N ASN A 238 9.22 -15.54 20.27
CA ASN A 238 10.48 -16.14 20.71
C ASN A 238 10.87 -15.72 22.15
N LEU A 239 10.61 -14.46 22.53
CA LEU A 239 10.93 -13.98 23.88
C LEU A 239 9.94 -14.48 24.94
N ALA A 240 8.65 -14.59 24.61
CA ALA A 240 7.64 -15.15 25.51
C ALA A 240 7.89 -16.65 25.74
N GLU A 241 8.17 -17.42 24.69
CA GLU A 241 8.55 -18.84 24.80
C GLU A 241 9.85 -19.06 25.58
N ALA A 242 10.76 -18.08 25.58
CA ALA A 242 11.96 -18.10 26.41
C ALA A 242 11.68 -17.78 27.90
N GLY A 243 10.42 -17.51 28.27
CA GLY A 243 9.97 -17.30 29.65
C GLY A 243 10.04 -15.86 30.15
N TYR A 244 10.24 -14.87 29.26
CA TYR A 244 10.25 -13.46 29.64
C TYR A 244 8.84 -12.87 29.65
N LYS A 245 8.60 -11.89 30.53
CA LYS A 245 7.38 -11.07 30.46
C LYS A 245 7.48 -10.16 29.25
N VAL A 246 6.61 -10.38 28.28
CA VAL A 246 6.57 -9.62 27.03
C VAL A 246 5.27 -8.85 26.93
N MET A 247 5.38 -7.57 26.58
CA MET A 247 4.25 -6.72 26.23
C MET A 247 4.42 -6.21 24.81
N VAL A 248 3.43 -6.47 23.94
CA VAL A 248 3.37 -5.87 22.59
C VAL A 248 2.37 -4.74 22.59
N VAL A 249 2.79 -3.58 22.08
CA VAL A 249 1.94 -2.40 21.98
C VAL A 249 1.77 -1.97 20.53
N GLU A 250 0.54 -1.73 20.10
CA GLU A 250 0.15 -1.38 18.73
C GLU A 250 -0.62 -0.07 18.72
N LYS A 251 -0.30 0.84 17.78
CA LYS A 251 -1.00 2.12 17.65
C LYS A 251 -2.40 1.96 17.05
N ALA A 252 -2.57 0.93 16.24
CA ALA A 252 -3.81 0.59 15.58
C ALA A 252 -4.58 -0.46 16.40
N TYR A 253 -5.58 -1.06 15.76
CA TYR A 253 -6.58 -1.90 16.39
C TYR A 253 -6.70 -3.25 15.67
N GLN A 254 -7.08 -4.28 16.41
CA GLN A 254 -7.37 -5.62 15.90
C GLN A 254 -8.77 -5.67 15.30
N TYR A 255 -8.92 -6.37 14.18
CA TYR A 255 -10.24 -6.67 13.63
C TYR A 255 -10.33 -8.18 13.53
N SER A 256 -11.30 -8.78 14.25
CA SER A 256 -11.52 -10.21 14.11
C SER A 256 -12.07 -10.52 12.71
N THR A 257 -12.04 -11.79 12.34
CA THR A 257 -12.51 -12.23 11.02
C THR A 257 -13.97 -11.88 10.74
N LYS A 258 -14.79 -11.55 11.74
CA LYS A 258 -16.19 -11.10 11.62
C LYS A 258 -16.34 -9.59 11.37
N TYR A 259 -15.32 -8.79 11.69
CA TYR A 259 -15.34 -7.33 11.66
C TYR A 259 -14.31 -6.73 10.71
N PHE A 260 -13.71 -7.51 9.79
CA PHE A 260 -12.78 -6.91 8.83
C PHE A 260 -13.48 -5.82 8.00
N PRO A 261 -12.92 -4.60 7.94
CA PRO A 261 -13.51 -3.49 7.20
C PRO A 261 -13.29 -3.67 5.70
N MET A 262 -14.04 -4.59 5.09
CA MET A 262 -13.85 -5.03 3.69
C MET A 262 -14.31 -3.97 2.65
N ASN A 263 -15.12 -3.01 3.06
CA ASN A 263 -15.44 -1.84 2.24
C ASN A 263 -14.22 -0.93 2.06
N PHE A 264 -14.10 -0.31 0.90
CA PHE A 264 -12.96 0.55 0.56
C PHE A 264 -12.77 1.73 1.51
N SER A 265 -13.87 2.39 1.89
CA SER A 265 -13.87 3.58 2.73
C SER A 265 -13.37 3.30 4.14
N GLU A 266 -13.94 2.29 4.79
CA GLU A 266 -13.62 1.84 6.13
C GLU A 266 -12.22 1.27 6.16
N GLY A 267 -11.91 0.34 5.25
CA GLY A 267 -10.63 -0.35 5.32
C GLY A 267 -9.43 0.51 4.97
N SER A 268 -9.60 1.50 4.09
CA SER A 268 -8.53 2.50 3.86
C SER A 268 -8.14 3.20 5.16
N VAL A 269 -9.12 3.67 5.93
CA VAL A 269 -8.90 4.43 7.19
C VAL A 269 -8.39 3.52 8.31
N SER A 270 -8.93 2.30 8.39
CA SER A 270 -8.72 1.40 9.53
C SER A 270 -7.49 0.51 9.40
N MET A 271 -6.97 0.29 8.18
CA MET A 271 -5.90 -0.69 7.95
C MET A 271 -4.63 -0.15 7.33
N PHE A 272 -4.62 1.09 6.83
CA PHE A 272 -3.46 1.66 6.13
C PHE A 272 -2.96 2.96 6.76
N GLU A 273 -1.64 3.12 6.77
CA GLU A 273 -0.99 4.36 7.15
C GLU A 273 -1.49 5.51 6.28
N GLY A 274 -1.81 6.64 6.92
CA GLY A 274 -2.32 7.81 6.21
C GLY A 274 -3.58 7.54 5.37
N GLY A 275 -4.40 6.55 5.77
CA GLY A 275 -5.59 6.18 5.02
C GLY A 275 -5.28 5.65 3.61
N GLY A 276 -4.08 5.09 3.38
CA GLY A 276 -3.59 4.69 2.06
C GLY A 276 -3.24 5.86 1.13
N ALA A 277 -3.00 7.06 1.68
CA ALA A 277 -2.68 8.27 0.91
C ALA A 277 -1.20 8.72 1.04
N VAL A 278 -0.33 7.91 1.63
CA VAL A 278 1.10 8.24 1.75
C VAL A 278 1.74 8.28 0.37
N SER A 279 2.55 9.30 0.10
CA SER A 279 3.28 9.44 -1.17
C SER A 279 4.68 10.01 -0.97
N THR A 280 5.53 9.89 -1.98
CA THR A 280 6.80 10.62 -2.05
C THR A 280 6.58 12.13 -2.18
N ASN A 281 7.58 12.93 -1.80
CA ASN A 281 7.56 14.40 -1.87
C ASN A 281 7.31 14.91 -3.30
N ASP A 282 7.80 14.21 -4.32
CA ASP A 282 7.53 14.53 -5.74
C ASP A 282 6.18 14.00 -6.26
N GLY A 283 5.44 13.29 -5.40
CA GLY A 283 4.15 12.66 -5.68
C GLY A 283 4.19 11.52 -6.70
N SER A 284 5.38 11.06 -7.12
CA SER A 284 5.54 10.06 -8.17
C SER A 284 5.22 8.64 -7.70
N ILE A 285 5.34 8.35 -6.40
CA ILE A 285 5.08 7.02 -5.84
C ILE A 285 4.00 7.09 -4.76
N GLY A 286 2.93 6.31 -4.94
CA GLY A 286 1.96 6.01 -3.86
C GLY A 286 2.45 4.85 -2.99
N ILE A 287 2.39 5.01 -1.67
CA ILE A 287 2.97 4.06 -0.70
C ILE A 287 1.86 3.41 0.12
N PHE A 288 1.80 2.08 0.05
CA PHE A 288 0.88 1.26 0.83
C PHE A 288 1.62 0.65 2.01
N ALA A 289 1.31 1.10 3.22
CA ALA A 289 1.85 0.57 4.47
C ALA A 289 0.69 0.21 5.42
N GLY A 290 0.74 -0.98 6.02
CA GLY A 290 -0.29 -1.43 6.95
C GLY A 290 -0.22 -0.71 8.30
N ALA A 291 -1.36 -0.31 8.83
CA ALA A 291 -1.55 0.29 10.15
C ALA A 291 -2.75 -0.38 10.84
N THR A 292 -2.57 -1.64 11.22
CA THR A 292 -3.54 -2.51 11.90
C THR A 292 -2.79 -3.54 12.75
N TRP A 293 -3.48 -4.28 13.62
CA TRP A 293 -2.89 -5.42 14.32
C TRP A 293 -2.27 -6.42 13.34
N GLY A 294 -1.01 -6.80 13.54
CA GLY A 294 -0.20 -7.58 12.59
C GLY A 294 0.46 -6.76 11.46
N GLY A 295 0.19 -5.46 11.39
CA GLY A 295 0.81 -4.51 10.46
C GLY A 295 0.66 -4.89 8.99
N GLY A 296 1.73 -4.71 8.21
CA GLY A 296 1.75 -5.06 6.78
C GLY A 296 1.46 -6.54 6.49
N GLY A 297 1.74 -7.46 7.43
CA GLY A 297 1.43 -8.88 7.27
C GLY A 297 -0.07 -9.17 7.21
N THR A 298 -0.90 -8.32 7.81
CA THR A 298 -2.37 -8.44 7.78
C THR A 298 -2.95 -8.02 6.44
N VAL A 299 -2.34 -7.05 5.75
CA VAL A 299 -2.84 -6.47 4.49
C VAL A 299 -2.04 -6.87 3.25
N ASN A 300 -1.03 -7.73 3.36
CA ASN A 300 -0.28 -8.21 2.20
C ASN A 300 -1.04 -9.30 1.41
N TRP A 301 -0.47 -9.69 0.27
CA TRP A 301 -1.07 -10.61 -0.70
C TRP A 301 -0.59 -12.07 -0.58
N SER A 302 -0.24 -12.50 0.63
CA SER A 302 0.21 -13.86 0.97
C SER A 302 1.51 -14.38 0.33
N ALA A 303 2.04 -13.70 -0.69
CA ALA A 303 3.34 -14.02 -1.28
C ALA A 303 4.44 -14.13 -0.21
N ALA A 304 5.24 -15.20 -0.26
CA ALA A 304 6.22 -15.56 0.75
C ALA A 304 7.50 -16.15 0.12
N LEU A 305 8.25 -15.33 -0.60
CA LEU A 305 9.56 -15.71 -1.15
C LEU A 305 10.66 -15.53 -0.09
N GLN A 306 11.58 -16.50 -0.01
CA GLN A 306 12.81 -16.36 0.77
C GLN A 306 13.79 -15.39 0.08
N THR A 307 14.68 -14.78 0.87
CA THR A 307 15.73 -13.89 0.37
C THR A 307 16.70 -14.65 -0.54
N GLN A 308 16.93 -14.14 -1.75
CA GLN A 308 17.76 -14.80 -2.75
C GLN A 308 19.25 -14.77 -2.40
N ASN A 309 20.00 -15.79 -2.82
CA ASN A 309 21.41 -15.94 -2.46
C ASN A 309 22.28 -14.74 -2.88
N TYR A 310 22.07 -14.19 -4.09
CA TYR A 310 22.86 -13.05 -4.56
C TYR A 310 22.70 -11.80 -3.68
N VAL A 311 21.51 -11.57 -3.11
CA VAL A 311 21.25 -10.48 -2.14
C VAL A 311 21.94 -10.77 -0.81
N ARG A 312 21.89 -12.02 -0.34
CA ARG A 312 22.57 -12.45 0.89
C ARG A 312 24.08 -12.28 0.79
N GLU A 313 24.66 -12.61 -0.37
CA GLU A 313 26.07 -12.38 -0.66
C GLU A 313 26.43 -10.89 -0.71
N GLU A 314 25.57 -10.06 -1.30
CA GLU A 314 25.72 -8.59 -1.30
C GLU A 314 25.82 -8.06 0.14
N TRP A 315 24.90 -8.48 1.02
CA TRP A 315 24.88 -8.06 2.42
C TRP A 315 26.07 -8.61 3.21
N ALA A 316 26.47 -9.86 2.98
CA ALA A 316 27.64 -10.46 3.61
C ALA A 316 28.95 -9.74 3.23
N LYS A 317 29.12 -9.38 1.95
CA LYS A 317 30.24 -8.55 1.46
C LYS A 317 30.25 -7.16 2.12
N GLY A 318 29.09 -6.65 2.49
CA GLY A 318 28.91 -5.42 3.29
C GLY A 318 29.34 -5.52 4.76
N GLY A 319 29.86 -6.68 5.20
CA GLY A 319 30.32 -6.90 6.58
C GLY A 319 29.28 -7.55 7.49
N LEU A 320 28.27 -8.22 6.92
CA LEU A 320 27.21 -8.92 7.65
C LEU A 320 27.21 -10.42 7.31
N PRO A 321 28.25 -11.18 7.70
CA PRO A 321 28.43 -12.59 7.30
C PRO A 321 27.31 -13.52 7.77
N PHE A 322 26.49 -13.09 8.72
CA PHE A 322 25.29 -13.81 9.16
C PHE A 322 24.38 -14.17 7.98
N PHE A 323 24.21 -13.30 6.99
CA PHE A 323 23.25 -13.53 5.90
C PHE A 323 23.62 -14.71 4.99
N THR A 324 24.89 -15.11 4.91
CA THR A 324 25.32 -16.31 4.18
C THR A 324 25.54 -17.52 5.10
N SER A 325 25.27 -17.38 6.40
CA SER A 325 25.41 -18.46 7.37
C SER A 325 24.26 -19.48 7.27
N LEU A 326 24.53 -20.70 7.78
CA LEU A 326 23.49 -21.71 8.00
C LEU A 326 22.39 -21.21 8.94
N GLU A 327 22.73 -20.37 9.92
CA GLU A 327 21.75 -19.91 10.89
C GLU A 327 20.70 -18.98 10.28
N PHE A 328 21.09 -18.12 9.32
CA PHE A 328 20.09 -17.33 8.60
C PHE A 328 19.18 -18.19 7.73
N GLN A 329 19.71 -19.27 7.13
CA GLN A 329 18.88 -20.24 6.42
C GLN A 329 17.88 -20.92 7.39
N ASN A 330 18.35 -21.35 8.56
CA ASN A 330 17.47 -21.94 9.58
C ASN A 330 16.37 -20.96 10.02
N SER A 331 16.67 -19.65 10.14
CA SER A 331 15.67 -18.63 10.44
C SER A 331 14.64 -18.48 9.32
N LEU A 332 15.05 -18.49 8.06
CA LEU A 332 14.13 -18.47 6.90
C LEU A 332 13.21 -19.70 6.92
N ASP A 333 13.77 -20.88 7.15
CA ASP A 333 13.04 -22.14 7.14
C ASP A 333 12.04 -22.23 8.29
N ARG A 334 12.47 -21.93 9.54
CA ARG A 334 11.56 -21.90 10.71
C ARG A 334 10.35 -20.99 10.50
N VAL A 335 10.56 -19.82 9.91
CA VAL A 335 9.51 -18.85 9.61
C VAL A 335 8.56 -19.38 8.54
N CYS A 336 9.10 -19.90 7.44
CA CYS A 336 8.31 -20.49 6.36
C CYS A 336 7.50 -21.70 6.83
N ASP A 337 8.12 -22.60 7.60
CA ASP A 337 7.50 -23.80 8.15
C ASP A 337 6.33 -23.44 9.07
N ARG A 338 6.53 -22.49 10.00
CA ARG A 338 5.48 -22.06 10.92
C ARG A 338 4.27 -21.48 10.19
N MET A 339 4.50 -20.76 9.09
CA MET A 339 3.45 -20.19 8.26
C MET A 339 2.87 -21.18 7.24
N GLY A 340 3.44 -22.38 7.11
CA GLY A 340 3.09 -23.37 6.09
C GLY A 340 3.21 -22.80 4.67
N VAL A 341 4.34 -22.16 4.38
CA VAL A 341 4.61 -21.56 3.07
C VAL A 341 4.75 -22.66 2.02
N SER A 342 3.88 -22.65 1.01
CA SER A 342 3.97 -23.59 -0.12
C SER A 342 3.35 -22.99 -1.39
N ALA A 343 3.80 -23.48 -2.55
CA ALA A 343 3.15 -23.22 -3.83
C ALA A 343 2.23 -24.37 -4.29
N ASP A 344 2.31 -25.55 -3.67
CA ASP A 344 1.69 -26.80 -4.15
C ASP A 344 0.15 -26.76 -4.17
N HIS A 345 -0.44 -25.90 -3.33
CA HIS A 345 -1.90 -25.76 -3.17
C HIS A 345 -2.44 -24.48 -3.83
N THR A 346 -1.69 -23.93 -4.78
CA THR A 346 -2.02 -22.64 -5.40
C THR A 346 -2.88 -22.81 -6.64
N THR A 347 -4.10 -22.28 -6.59
CA THR A 347 -4.95 -22.13 -7.78
C THR A 347 -4.77 -20.75 -8.41
N HIS A 348 -4.13 -20.72 -9.59
CA HIS A 348 -3.92 -19.48 -10.33
C HIS A 348 -5.23 -18.98 -10.94
N ASN A 349 -5.62 -17.74 -10.62
CA ASN A 349 -6.70 -17.04 -11.32
C ASN A 349 -6.27 -16.61 -12.75
N LYS A 350 -7.18 -16.02 -13.52
CA LYS A 350 -6.92 -15.68 -14.93
C LYS A 350 -5.69 -14.78 -15.12
N GLN A 351 -5.51 -13.73 -14.30
CA GLN A 351 -4.37 -12.82 -14.44
C GLN A 351 -3.03 -13.51 -14.21
N ASN A 352 -2.93 -14.39 -13.21
CA ASN A 352 -1.70 -15.14 -12.93
C ASN A 352 -1.43 -16.19 -14.01
N ARG A 353 -2.47 -16.80 -14.60
CA ARG A 353 -2.32 -17.69 -15.77
C ARG A 353 -1.80 -16.94 -17.00
N VAL A 354 -2.32 -15.74 -17.28
CA VAL A 354 -1.80 -14.89 -18.38
C VAL A 354 -0.30 -14.64 -18.19
N LEU A 355 0.14 -14.41 -16.96
CA LEU A 355 1.56 -14.21 -16.65
C LEU A 355 2.40 -15.48 -16.89
N LEU A 356 2.00 -16.63 -16.30
CA LEU A 356 2.76 -17.89 -16.43
C LEU A 356 2.76 -18.44 -17.86
N GLU A 357 1.58 -18.56 -18.47
CA GLU A 357 1.45 -19.11 -19.83
C GLU A 357 2.06 -18.18 -20.86
N GLY A 358 1.91 -16.86 -20.68
CA GLY A 358 2.56 -15.85 -21.51
C GLY A 358 4.08 -15.95 -21.43
N ALA A 359 4.64 -16.10 -20.22
CA ALA A 359 6.07 -16.29 -20.04
C ALA A 359 6.57 -17.57 -20.70
N HIS A 360 5.89 -18.70 -20.51
CA HIS A 360 6.25 -19.99 -21.12
C HIS A 360 6.26 -19.93 -22.65
N LYS A 361 5.24 -19.31 -23.26
CA LYS A 361 5.17 -19.14 -24.72
C LYS A 361 6.31 -18.26 -25.29
N LEU A 362 6.89 -17.38 -24.47
CA LEU A 362 8.02 -16.52 -24.86
C LEU A 362 9.38 -17.07 -24.42
N GLY A 363 9.41 -18.20 -23.72
CA GLY A 363 10.63 -18.80 -23.17
C GLY A 363 11.22 -18.02 -21.99
N TYR A 364 10.42 -17.21 -21.28
CA TYR A 364 10.86 -16.48 -20.09
C TYR A 364 10.82 -17.37 -18.84
N ALA A 365 11.82 -17.25 -17.97
CA ALA A 365 11.83 -17.92 -16.68
C ALA A 365 10.70 -17.39 -15.78
N ALA A 366 9.72 -18.26 -15.46
CA ALA A 366 8.60 -17.95 -14.60
C ALA A 366 8.33 -19.09 -13.61
N ASN A 367 7.82 -18.75 -12.43
CA ASN A 367 7.58 -19.70 -11.35
C ASN A 367 6.28 -19.37 -10.60
N PRO A 368 5.60 -20.38 -10.02
CA PRO A 368 4.62 -20.16 -8.97
C PRO A 368 5.25 -19.42 -7.78
N VAL A 369 4.47 -18.58 -7.12
CA VAL A 369 4.89 -17.86 -5.90
C VAL A 369 4.33 -18.55 -4.67
N PRO A 370 5.18 -19.06 -3.76
CA PRO A 370 4.74 -19.67 -2.51
C PRO A 370 3.89 -18.71 -1.68
N GLN A 371 2.84 -19.25 -1.05
CA GLN A 371 1.86 -18.51 -0.26
C GLN A 371 1.93 -18.95 1.21
N ASN A 372 1.78 -18.03 2.15
CA ASN A 372 1.73 -18.32 3.58
C ASN A 372 0.33 -18.76 4.06
N THR A 373 -0.21 -19.84 3.48
CA THR A 373 -1.62 -20.27 3.70
C THR A 373 -1.75 -21.52 4.56
N GLY A 374 -0.71 -21.87 5.32
CA GLY A 374 -0.72 -23.06 6.17
C GLY A 374 -0.78 -24.36 5.37
N GLY A 375 -0.23 -24.38 4.14
CA GLY A 375 -0.32 -25.54 3.25
C GLY A 375 -1.73 -25.85 2.73
N THR A 376 -2.61 -24.85 2.64
CA THR A 376 -3.97 -25.02 2.14
C THR A 376 -4.29 -24.04 1.01
N GLU A 377 -5.30 -24.36 0.20
CA GLU A 377 -5.78 -23.46 -0.85
C GLU A 377 -6.40 -22.19 -0.23
N HIS A 378 -6.08 -21.02 -0.80
CA HIS A 378 -6.65 -19.74 -0.39
C HIS A 378 -7.04 -18.88 -1.60
N TYR A 379 -8.30 -19.00 -2.03
CA TYR A 379 -8.82 -18.30 -3.21
C TYR A 379 -9.82 -17.20 -2.80
N CYS A 380 -9.37 -15.99 -2.43
CA CYS A 380 -10.29 -14.91 -1.96
C CYS A 380 -10.20 -13.57 -2.72
N GLY A 381 -9.02 -13.16 -3.18
CA GLY A 381 -8.76 -11.90 -3.88
C GLY A 381 -8.88 -10.60 -3.06
N HIS A 382 -9.20 -10.69 -1.77
CA HIS A 382 -9.37 -9.54 -0.87
C HIS A 382 -8.31 -9.43 0.23
N CYS A 383 -7.22 -10.22 0.18
CA CYS A 383 -6.17 -10.24 1.22
C CYS A 383 -5.58 -8.85 1.56
N THR A 384 -5.67 -7.91 0.62
CA THR A 384 -5.33 -6.48 0.83
C THR A 384 -6.08 -5.84 1.99
N MET A 385 -7.29 -6.34 2.30
CA MET A 385 -8.20 -5.81 3.29
C MET A 385 -8.33 -6.72 4.52
N GLY A 386 -7.34 -7.61 4.72
CA GLY A 386 -7.40 -8.66 5.74
C GLY A 386 -7.90 -10.00 5.20
N CYS A 387 -8.06 -10.98 6.09
CA CYS A 387 -8.39 -12.35 5.73
C CYS A 387 -9.54 -12.90 6.58
N HIS A 388 -10.78 -12.79 6.08
CA HIS A 388 -11.98 -13.27 6.79
C HIS A 388 -12.03 -14.80 7.00
N SER A 389 -11.23 -15.58 6.25
CA SER A 389 -11.18 -17.04 6.39
C SER A 389 -10.12 -17.54 7.36
N ALA A 390 -9.33 -16.63 7.98
CA ALA A 390 -8.13 -16.98 8.76
C ALA A 390 -7.13 -17.93 8.05
N GLY A 391 -7.25 -18.10 6.72
CA GLY A 391 -6.41 -19.00 5.93
C GLY A 391 -5.00 -18.45 5.72
N LYS A 392 -4.87 -17.11 5.62
CA LYS A 392 -3.56 -16.44 5.54
C LYS A 392 -2.87 -16.48 6.91
N LYS A 393 -1.79 -17.24 7.01
CA LYS A 393 -0.97 -17.42 8.22
C LYS A 393 0.08 -16.32 8.34
N GLY A 394 -0.39 -15.07 8.35
CA GLY A 394 0.43 -13.89 8.69
C GLY A 394 0.65 -13.74 10.19
N PRO A 395 1.18 -12.58 10.65
CA PRO A 395 1.47 -12.33 12.08
C PRO A 395 0.34 -12.67 13.05
N THR A 396 -0.92 -12.37 12.68
CA THR A 396 -2.10 -12.55 13.54
C THR A 396 -2.54 -14.00 13.71
N GLU A 397 -2.27 -14.87 12.74
CA GLU A 397 -2.70 -16.28 12.82
C GLU A 397 -1.54 -17.23 13.13
N SER A 398 -0.32 -16.69 13.24
CA SER A 398 0.89 -17.44 13.57
C SER A 398 1.57 -16.90 14.83
N PHE A 399 2.54 -16.00 14.66
CA PHE A 399 3.47 -15.65 15.73
C PHE A 399 2.83 -14.87 16.88
N LEU A 400 1.87 -13.96 16.65
CA LEU A 400 1.18 -13.29 17.76
C LEU A 400 0.28 -14.24 18.55
N ALA A 401 -0.34 -15.22 17.88
CA ALA A 401 -1.13 -16.26 18.54
C ALA A 401 -0.21 -17.16 19.39
N ASP A 402 0.95 -17.55 18.87
CA ASP A 402 1.95 -18.31 19.64
C ASP A 402 2.49 -17.51 20.83
N ALA A 403 2.75 -16.20 20.65
CA ALA A 403 3.16 -15.32 21.73
C ALA A 403 2.10 -15.25 22.83
N ALA A 404 0.81 -15.19 22.45
CA ALA A 404 -0.30 -15.20 23.38
C ALA A 404 -0.38 -16.51 24.18
N HIS A 405 -0.24 -17.67 23.50
CA HIS A 405 -0.15 -18.97 24.15
C HIS A 405 1.04 -19.07 25.13
N ALA A 406 2.15 -18.40 24.82
CA ALA A 406 3.32 -18.32 25.69
C ALA A 406 3.19 -17.26 26.81
N GLY A 407 2.06 -16.57 26.93
CA GLY A 407 1.76 -15.62 28.01
C GLY A 407 2.16 -14.17 27.74
N ALA A 408 2.41 -13.78 26.49
CA ALA A 408 2.58 -12.38 26.12
C ALA A 408 1.30 -11.58 26.36
N THR A 409 1.46 -10.30 26.72
CA THR A 409 0.34 -9.37 26.94
C THR A 409 0.29 -8.32 25.83
N PHE A 410 -0.91 -7.79 25.57
CA PHE A 410 -1.15 -6.94 24.41
C PHE A 410 -1.88 -5.64 24.77
N VAL A 411 -1.48 -4.57 24.10
CA VAL A 411 -2.16 -3.27 24.14
C VAL A 411 -2.35 -2.77 22.71
N GLU A 412 -3.60 -2.62 22.29
CA GLU A 412 -3.95 -1.91 21.04
C GLU A 412 -4.28 -0.44 21.32
N GLY A 413 -4.29 0.42 20.30
CA GLY A 413 -4.57 1.85 20.44
C GLY A 413 -3.48 2.66 21.17
N PHE A 414 -2.27 2.11 21.36
CA PHE A 414 -1.14 2.77 22.01
C PHE A 414 -0.19 3.42 20.99
N ARG A 415 -0.25 4.75 20.89
CA ARG A 415 0.70 5.53 20.09
C ARG A 415 1.94 5.86 20.93
N ALA A 416 3.04 5.15 20.68
CA ALA A 416 4.33 5.44 21.29
C ALA A 416 4.89 6.80 20.86
N GLU A 417 5.22 7.65 21.83
CA GLU A 417 5.75 8.99 21.60
C GLU A 417 7.27 9.00 21.59
N LYS A 418 7.89 8.33 22.58
CA LYS A 418 9.35 8.23 22.75
C LYS A 418 9.76 6.99 23.56
N VAL A 419 10.99 6.55 23.35
CA VAL A 419 11.72 5.63 24.22
C VAL A 419 12.28 6.40 25.40
N LEU A 420 12.19 5.79 26.59
CA LEU A 420 12.75 6.30 27.83
C LEU A 420 14.16 5.74 28.04
N PHE A 421 15.04 6.55 28.62
CA PHE A 421 16.42 6.16 28.90
C PHE A 421 16.83 6.49 30.33
N THR A 422 17.69 5.65 30.88
CA THR A 422 18.46 5.90 32.09
C THR A 422 19.93 6.07 31.72
N GLU A 423 20.53 7.17 32.17
CA GLU A 423 21.96 7.41 31.99
C GLU A 423 22.75 6.65 33.06
N THR A 424 23.76 5.88 32.64
CA THR A 424 24.61 5.07 33.53
C THR A 424 26.09 5.34 33.26
N ARG A 425 26.98 4.89 34.16
CA ARG A 425 28.44 4.96 33.91
C ARG A 425 28.85 4.24 32.62
N GLY A 426 28.11 3.20 32.23
CA GLY A 426 28.31 2.44 30.98
C GLY A 426 27.55 3.00 29.78
N GLY A 427 27.12 4.27 29.83
CA GLY A 427 26.36 4.93 28.77
C GLY A 427 24.84 4.83 28.94
N ARG A 428 24.14 5.19 27.85
CA ARG A 428 22.68 5.30 27.80
C ARG A 428 22.01 3.93 27.71
N VAL A 429 21.07 3.63 28.61
CA VAL A 429 20.32 2.37 28.65
C VAL A 429 18.84 2.64 28.45
N ALA A 430 18.18 1.94 27.53
CA ALA A 430 16.72 2.05 27.39
C ALA A 430 16.02 1.44 28.61
N SER A 431 15.05 2.15 29.15
CA SER A 431 14.34 1.80 30.39
C SER A 431 12.84 1.63 30.21
N GLY A 432 12.30 1.90 29.01
CA GLY A 432 10.88 1.77 28.73
C GLY A 432 10.42 2.62 27.55
N VAL A 433 9.10 2.77 27.43
CA VAL A 433 8.45 3.61 26.43
C VAL A 433 7.33 4.44 27.05
N GLU A 434 7.14 5.64 26.53
CA GLU A 434 6.06 6.55 26.92
C GLU A 434 5.17 6.83 25.70
N GLY A 435 3.86 6.88 25.91
CA GLY A 435 2.92 7.21 24.85
C GLY A 435 1.49 7.41 25.33
N VAL A 436 0.59 7.54 24.37
CA VAL A 436 -0.85 7.74 24.62
C VAL A 436 -1.61 6.52 24.14
N TRP A 437 -2.37 5.92 25.06
CA TRP A 437 -3.36 4.90 24.75
C TRP A 437 -4.73 5.53 24.52
N THR A 438 -5.43 5.08 23.50
CA THR A 438 -6.81 5.46 23.18
C THR A 438 -7.67 4.20 23.14
N SER A 439 -8.68 4.12 24.01
CA SER A 439 -9.64 3.01 24.00
C SER A 439 -10.45 3.01 22.70
N ARG A 440 -11.10 1.88 22.41
CA ARG A 440 -12.25 1.90 21.49
C ARG A 440 -13.39 2.69 22.12
N ASP A 441 -14.22 3.29 21.28
CA ASP A 441 -15.51 3.83 21.69
C ASP A 441 -16.60 2.74 21.77
N ALA A 442 -17.79 3.13 22.21
CA ALA A 442 -18.93 2.21 22.41
C ALA A 442 -19.40 1.49 21.13
N TYR A 443 -18.95 1.92 19.95
CA TYR A 443 -19.28 1.35 18.65
C TYR A 443 -18.07 0.69 17.98
N LEU A 444 -17.04 0.33 18.75
CA LEU A 444 -15.78 -0.26 18.26
C LEU A 444 -14.95 0.69 17.37
N GLY A 445 -15.33 1.97 17.28
CA GLY A 445 -14.59 3.03 16.60
C GLY A 445 -13.49 3.66 17.48
N VAL A 446 -12.71 4.57 16.89
CA VAL A 446 -11.52 5.18 17.54
C VAL A 446 -11.71 6.66 17.88
N SER A 447 -12.92 7.18 17.67
CA SER A 447 -13.18 8.63 17.54
C SER A 447 -14.46 9.10 18.21
N GLY A 448 -15.23 8.20 18.81
CA GLY A 448 -16.43 8.56 19.55
C GLY A 448 -16.13 9.49 20.72
N VAL A 449 -17.14 10.27 21.10
CA VAL A 449 -17.12 11.18 22.27
C VAL A 449 -16.80 10.45 23.59
N SER A 450 -16.92 9.11 23.61
CA SER A 450 -16.68 8.24 24.76
C SER A 450 -15.31 7.54 24.79
N ALA A 451 -14.44 7.73 23.80
CA ALA A 451 -13.11 7.10 23.81
C ALA A 451 -12.24 7.65 24.96
N VAL A 452 -11.70 6.76 25.78
CA VAL A 452 -10.83 7.12 26.90
C VAL A 452 -9.41 7.30 26.38
N LYS A 453 -8.75 8.39 26.78
CA LYS A 453 -7.33 8.61 26.53
C LYS A 453 -6.55 8.55 27.83
N ARG A 454 -5.48 7.75 27.86
CA ARG A 454 -4.58 7.63 29.01
C ARG A 454 -3.13 7.77 28.54
N LYS A 455 -2.33 8.49 29.33
CA LYS A 455 -0.87 8.44 29.18
C LYS A 455 -0.36 7.16 29.84
N LEU A 456 0.42 6.35 29.12
CA LEU A 456 1.05 5.15 29.69
C LEU A 456 2.58 5.30 29.69
N ILE A 457 3.20 4.80 30.74
CA ILE A 457 4.64 4.59 30.89
C ILE A 457 4.87 3.10 31.07
N ILE A 458 5.53 2.46 30.12
CA ILE A 458 5.83 1.03 30.19
C ILE A 458 7.32 0.88 30.45
N ASN A 459 7.68 0.56 31.68
CA ASN A 459 9.05 0.29 32.09
C ASN A 459 9.45 -1.11 31.62
N ALA A 460 10.64 -1.22 31.02
CA ALA A 460 11.15 -2.48 30.50
C ALA A 460 12.67 -2.58 30.58
N LYS A 461 13.19 -3.79 30.80
CA LYS A 461 14.63 -4.07 30.73
C LYS A 461 15.16 -3.99 29.29
N ARG A 462 14.28 -4.23 28.31
CA ARG A 462 14.56 -4.17 26.87
C ARG A 462 13.41 -3.49 26.14
N VAL A 463 13.76 -2.67 25.16
CA VAL A 463 12.83 -2.01 24.25
C VAL A 463 13.14 -2.47 22.83
N VAL A 464 12.14 -3.04 22.16
CA VAL A 464 12.23 -3.41 20.74
C VAL A 464 11.30 -2.49 19.95
N VAL A 465 11.87 -1.72 19.03
CA VAL A 465 11.13 -0.90 18.09
C VAL A 465 10.83 -1.74 16.84
N SER A 466 9.56 -1.91 16.52
CA SER A 466 9.06 -2.65 15.34
C SER A 466 7.92 -1.88 14.66
N CYS A 467 8.04 -0.55 14.59
CA CYS A 467 7.02 0.34 14.04
C CYS A 467 7.00 0.34 12.50
N GLY A 468 7.92 -0.36 11.84
CA GLY A 468 8.08 -0.40 10.40
C GLY A 468 8.90 0.76 9.84
N THR A 469 9.35 0.61 8.60
CA THR A 469 10.31 1.49 7.90
C THR A 469 9.94 2.97 7.91
N LEU A 470 8.65 3.32 7.90
CA LEU A 470 8.26 4.73 7.92
C LEU A 470 8.29 5.35 9.33
N GLN A 471 8.04 4.56 10.38
CA GLN A 471 7.77 5.08 11.72
C GLN A 471 8.88 4.77 12.75
N SER A 472 9.60 3.66 12.60
CA SER A 472 10.76 3.31 13.44
C SER A 472 11.83 4.40 13.49
N PRO A 473 12.33 4.94 12.36
CA PRO A 473 13.31 6.03 12.41
C PRO A 473 12.74 7.28 13.11
N LEU A 474 11.46 7.57 12.93
CA LEU A 474 10.81 8.73 13.53
C LEU A 474 10.65 8.58 15.05
N LEU A 475 10.34 7.38 15.55
CA LEU A 475 10.32 7.11 16.99
C LEU A 475 11.72 7.30 17.58
N LEU A 476 12.78 6.81 16.92
CA LEU A 476 14.16 7.00 17.37
C LEU A 476 14.54 8.49 17.43
N LEU A 477 14.18 9.29 16.41
CA LEU A 477 14.43 10.74 16.40
C LEU A 477 13.66 11.46 17.51
N ARG A 478 12.38 11.15 17.72
CA ARG A 478 11.58 11.71 18.83
C ARG A 478 12.11 11.32 20.21
N SER A 479 12.85 10.21 20.28
CA SER A 479 13.53 9.75 21.50
C SER A 479 14.88 10.44 21.74
N GLY A 480 15.26 11.41 20.90
CA GLY A 480 16.47 12.23 21.08
C GLY A 480 17.76 11.59 20.54
N LEU A 481 17.66 10.54 19.73
CA LEU A 481 18.83 9.94 19.07
C LEU A 481 19.29 10.80 17.89
N LYS A 482 20.62 10.93 17.75
CA LYS A 482 21.26 11.86 16.80
C LYS A 482 22.10 11.17 15.71
N ASN A 483 22.00 9.85 15.57
CA ASN A 483 22.73 9.14 14.52
C ASN A 483 22.25 9.65 13.14
N PRO A 484 23.15 10.22 12.29
CA PRO A 484 22.77 10.83 11.01
C PRO A 484 22.25 9.84 9.98
N GLN A 485 22.39 8.53 10.22
CA GLN A 485 21.88 7.47 9.36
C GLN A 485 20.39 7.18 9.61
N ILE A 486 19.81 7.64 10.72
CA ILE A 486 18.39 7.42 11.01
C ILE A 486 17.53 8.06 9.92
N GLY A 487 16.67 7.25 9.31
CA GLY A 487 15.78 7.66 8.22
C GLY A 487 16.40 7.57 6.83
N ARG A 488 17.72 7.41 6.68
CA ARG A 488 18.38 7.28 5.37
C ARG A 488 18.32 5.84 4.86
N ASN A 489 18.69 5.63 3.59
CA ASN A 489 18.72 4.31 2.97
C ASN A 489 17.34 3.67 2.80
N LEU A 490 16.33 4.49 2.49
CA LEU A 490 15.01 3.99 2.16
C LEU A 490 15.06 3.29 0.80
N HIS A 491 14.62 2.04 0.77
CA HIS A 491 14.28 1.31 -0.46
C HIS A 491 12.77 1.04 -0.50
N LEU A 492 12.20 1.04 -1.70
CA LEU A 492 10.74 0.97 -1.87
C LEU A 492 10.25 -0.18 -2.76
N HIS A 493 11.14 -0.82 -3.53
CA HIS A 493 10.77 -1.64 -4.69
C HIS A 493 9.72 -0.93 -5.57
N PRO A 494 10.08 0.15 -6.27
CA PRO A 494 9.11 0.88 -7.09
C PRO A 494 8.53 -0.03 -8.16
N VAL A 495 7.19 0.01 -8.28
CA VAL A 495 6.45 -0.70 -9.33
C VAL A 495 5.83 0.28 -10.30
N MET A 496 5.88 -0.03 -11.60
CA MET A 496 4.92 0.50 -12.57
C MET A 496 3.74 -0.46 -12.68
N ILE A 497 2.52 0.09 -12.76
CA ILE A 497 1.30 -0.71 -12.92
C ILE A 497 0.92 -0.76 -14.40
N SER A 498 0.55 -1.95 -14.87
CA SER A 498 0.03 -2.18 -16.22
C SER A 498 -1.26 -2.98 -16.19
N GLY A 499 -2.12 -2.79 -17.19
CA GLY A 499 -3.40 -3.49 -17.33
C GLY A 499 -3.62 -3.97 -18.75
N ALA A 500 -4.02 -5.23 -18.91
CA ALA A 500 -4.44 -5.79 -20.19
C ALA A 500 -5.95 -6.02 -20.20
N VAL A 501 -6.64 -5.75 -21.31
CA VAL A 501 -8.09 -5.96 -21.47
C VAL A 501 -8.33 -7.12 -22.45
N PHE A 502 -9.25 -8.03 -22.12
CA PHE A 502 -9.63 -9.20 -22.91
C PHE A 502 -11.10 -9.13 -23.36
N ASP A 503 -11.48 -9.92 -24.37
CA ASP A 503 -12.90 -10.05 -24.75
C ASP A 503 -13.69 -10.79 -23.67
N GLU A 504 -13.10 -11.86 -23.13
CA GLU A 504 -13.73 -12.66 -22.08
C GLU A 504 -13.70 -11.95 -20.72
N GLN A 505 -14.72 -12.20 -19.91
CA GLN A 505 -14.78 -11.70 -18.55
C GLN A 505 -13.78 -12.48 -17.67
N THR A 506 -12.86 -11.75 -17.03
CA THR A 506 -11.78 -12.32 -16.23
C THR A 506 -12.06 -12.28 -14.72
N ARG A 507 -12.93 -11.36 -14.27
CA ARG A 507 -13.24 -11.08 -12.85
C ARG A 507 -11.97 -11.07 -11.97
N PRO A 508 -11.05 -10.12 -12.22
CA PRO A 508 -9.67 -10.27 -11.77
C PRO A 508 -9.47 -10.03 -10.26
N TRP A 509 -10.54 -9.67 -9.55
CA TRP A 509 -10.61 -9.63 -8.08
C TRP A 509 -10.93 -10.98 -7.44
N GLU A 510 -11.16 -12.04 -8.22
CA GLU A 510 -11.33 -13.40 -7.70
C GLU A 510 -9.99 -14.14 -7.64
N GLY A 511 -9.76 -14.90 -6.57
CA GLY A 511 -8.53 -15.68 -6.36
C GLY A 511 -7.35 -14.86 -5.85
N ALA A 512 -6.29 -15.55 -5.40
CA ALA A 512 -5.12 -14.89 -4.83
C ALA A 512 -4.46 -13.93 -5.83
N ALA A 513 -4.15 -12.71 -5.37
CA ALA A 513 -3.67 -11.62 -6.20
C ALA A 513 -2.34 -11.95 -6.89
N LEU A 514 -1.38 -12.49 -6.13
CA LEU A 514 -0.01 -12.72 -6.54
C LEU A 514 0.35 -14.19 -6.31
N THR A 515 0.27 -15.00 -7.36
CA THR A 515 0.59 -16.44 -7.33
C THR A 515 1.62 -16.85 -8.37
N ALA A 516 2.06 -15.91 -9.20
CA ALA A 516 3.03 -16.14 -10.27
C ALA A 516 4.03 -14.99 -10.35
N VAL A 517 5.26 -15.31 -10.75
CA VAL A 517 6.34 -14.35 -10.96
C VAL A 517 7.16 -14.71 -12.19
N VAL A 518 7.58 -13.71 -12.96
CA VAL A 518 8.58 -13.84 -14.03
C VAL A 518 9.89 -13.26 -13.53
N ASN A 519 10.93 -14.09 -13.49
CA ASN A 519 12.26 -13.77 -12.97
C ASN A 519 13.27 -13.44 -14.07
N GLU A 520 12.93 -13.65 -15.34
CA GLU A 520 13.80 -13.43 -16.50
C GLU A 520 14.58 -12.09 -16.47
N PHE A 521 13.95 -11.05 -15.93
CA PHE A 521 14.48 -9.68 -15.94
C PHE A 521 15.09 -9.26 -14.60
N GLU A 522 15.29 -10.15 -13.63
CA GLU A 522 15.70 -9.77 -12.26
C GLU A 522 17.18 -9.35 -12.13
N ASN A 523 17.99 -9.65 -13.14
CA ASN A 523 19.43 -9.42 -13.16
C ASN A 523 19.90 -8.76 -14.47
N LEU A 524 19.28 -7.64 -14.84
CA LEU A 524 19.54 -6.94 -16.11
C LEU A 524 20.94 -6.29 -16.18
N ASP A 525 21.53 -5.94 -15.03
CA ASP A 525 22.86 -5.34 -14.95
C ASP A 525 23.99 -6.36 -14.68
N GLN A 526 23.66 -7.64 -14.56
CA GLN A 526 24.58 -8.72 -14.17
C GLN A 526 25.21 -8.53 -12.77
N GLN A 527 24.63 -7.67 -11.92
CA GLN A 527 25.03 -7.41 -10.54
C GLN A 527 23.86 -7.58 -9.56
N GLY A 528 22.78 -8.21 -10.01
CA GLY A 528 21.59 -8.48 -9.22
C GLY A 528 20.61 -7.32 -9.15
N HIS A 529 20.62 -6.38 -10.10
CA HIS A 529 19.56 -5.37 -10.24
C HIS A 529 18.75 -5.57 -11.52
N GLY A 530 17.44 -5.48 -11.37
CA GLY A 530 16.48 -5.75 -12.42
C GLY A 530 15.06 -5.75 -11.87
N VAL A 531 14.16 -6.43 -12.58
CA VAL A 531 12.73 -6.38 -12.35
C VAL A 531 12.13 -7.78 -12.32
N LYS A 532 11.22 -8.01 -11.39
CA LYS A 532 10.28 -9.13 -11.42
C LYS A 532 8.95 -8.65 -11.96
N ILE A 533 8.33 -9.46 -12.83
CA ILE A 533 6.95 -9.19 -13.29
C ILE A 533 6.02 -10.05 -12.46
N GLU A 534 5.07 -9.41 -11.79
CA GLU A 534 4.12 -10.06 -10.89
C GLU A 534 2.71 -9.55 -11.16
N CYS A 535 1.71 -10.21 -10.58
CA CYS A 535 0.34 -9.72 -10.53
C CYS A 535 0.10 -8.94 -9.22
N LEU A 536 -0.97 -8.13 -9.22
CA LEU A 536 -1.37 -7.32 -8.06
C LEU A 536 -2.83 -7.50 -7.68
N THR A 537 -3.23 -6.91 -6.55
CA THR A 537 -4.63 -6.84 -6.14
C THR A 537 -5.46 -6.01 -7.10
N MET A 538 -6.65 -6.48 -7.43
CA MET A 538 -7.55 -5.83 -8.38
C MET A 538 -8.72 -5.12 -7.70
N LEU A 539 -8.52 -4.71 -6.43
CA LEU A 539 -9.44 -3.80 -5.75
C LEU A 539 -9.47 -2.46 -6.51
N PRO A 540 -10.65 -1.96 -6.92
CA PRO A 540 -10.78 -0.77 -7.76
C PRO A 540 -9.97 0.45 -7.26
N PRO A 541 -10.02 0.85 -5.97
CA PRO A 541 -9.26 2.01 -5.49
C PRO A 541 -7.76 1.77 -5.31
N ALA A 542 -7.28 0.54 -5.41
CA ALA A 542 -5.85 0.21 -5.36
C ALA A 542 -5.21 0.17 -6.76
N PHE A 543 -5.95 -0.28 -7.77
CA PHE A 543 -5.45 -0.47 -9.14
C PHE A 543 -5.72 0.75 -10.04
N LEU A 544 -6.97 1.18 -10.16
CA LEU A 544 -7.40 2.14 -11.18
C LEU A 544 -6.80 3.55 -11.04
N PRO A 545 -6.63 4.15 -9.84
CA PRO A 545 -6.15 5.53 -9.73
C PRO A 545 -4.78 5.79 -10.37
N ALA A 546 -3.94 4.76 -10.52
CA ALA A 546 -2.61 4.87 -11.10
C ALA A 546 -2.62 5.24 -12.59
N PHE A 547 -3.69 4.93 -13.32
CA PHE A 547 -3.77 5.14 -14.76
C PHE A 547 -4.03 6.60 -15.15
N PRO A 548 -3.48 7.08 -16.27
CA PRO A 548 -3.73 8.42 -16.80
C PRO A 548 -5.22 8.77 -16.94
N TRP A 549 -5.58 10.01 -16.65
CA TRP A 549 -6.90 10.56 -16.97
C TRP A 549 -6.79 11.37 -18.26
N ARG A 550 -7.61 11.06 -19.28
CA ARG A 550 -7.66 11.82 -20.54
C ARG A 550 -8.83 12.80 -20.55
N ASP A 551 -10.02 12.27 -20.29
CA ASP A 551 -11.25 13.00 -20.04
C ASP A 551 -12.23 12.14 -19.22
N GLY A 552 -13.34 12.73 -18.78
CA GLY A 552 -14.32 12.06 -17.93
C GLY A 552 -15.06 10.88 -18.57
N LEU A 553 -15.31 10.91 -19.89
CA LEU A 553 -15.95 9.79 -20.59
C LEU A 553 -14.97 8.65 -20.80
N ASP A 554 -13.74 8.96 -21.24
CA ASP A 554 -12.66 7.98 -21.37
C ASP A 554 -12.41 7.27 -20.03
N TRP A 555 -12.34 8.04 -18.94
CA TRP A 555 -12.16 7.50 -17.59
C TRP A 555 -13.27 6.51 -17.19
N LYS A 556 -14.54 6.89 -17.34
CA LYS A 556 -15.67 6.00 -17.00
C LYS A 556 -15.67 4.73 -17.87
N ARG A 557 -15.43 4.86 -19.18
CA ARG A 557 -15.34 3.69 -20.07
C ARG A 557 -14.16 2.79 -19.71
N PHE A 558 -13.01 3.35 -19.34
CA PHE A 558 -11.84 2.59 -18.91
C PHE A 558 -12.12 1.82 -17.61
N VAL A 559 -12.70 2.48 -16.61
CA VAL A 559 -13.06 1.85 -15.33
C VAL A 559 -14.05 0.70 -15.52
N ALA A 560 -15.04 0.87 -16.40
CA ALA A 560 -16.04 -0.16 -16.70
C ALA A 560 -15.44 -1.43 -17.33
N LYS A 561 -14.22 -1.38 -17.88
CA LYS A 561 -13.51 -2.55 -18.43
C LYS A 561 -12.85 -3.43 -17.36
N LEU A 562 -12.78 -3.01 -16.08
CA LEU A 562 -12.15 -3.78 -14.99
C LEU A 562 -12.54 -5.28 -14.96
N PRO A 563 -13.81 -5.68 -15.20
CA PRO A 563 -14.21 -7.09 -15.16
C PRO A 563 -13.55 -7.97 -16.23
N HIS A 564 -12.92 -7.35 -17.23
CA HIS A 564 -12.24 -7.98 -18.35
C HIS A 564 -10.72 -7.75 -18.32
N MET A 565 -10.19 -7.22 -17.21
CA MET A 565 -8.77 -6.88 -17.11
C MET A 565 -7.91 -8.00 -16.52
N ALA A 566 -6.61 -7.95 -16.78
CA ALA A 566 -5.58 -8.55 -15.94
C ALA A 566 -4.59 -7.45 -15.52
N GLY A 567 -4.21 -7.40 -14.25
CA GLY A 567 -3.29 -6.41 -13.71
C GLY A 567 -1.89 -6.97 -13.46
N PHE A 568 -0.88 -6.16 -13.74
CA PHE A 568 0.53 -6.50 -13.57
C PHE A 568 1.34 -5.38 -12.92
N ILE A 569 2.43 -5.75 -12.26
CA ILE A 569 3.42 -4.84 -11.72
C ILE A 569 4.83 -5.21 -12.20
N SER A 570 5.61 -4.18 -12.51
CA SER A 570 7.05 -4.28 -12.80
C SER A 570 7.84 -3.95 -11.54
N LEU A 571 8.04 -4.93 -10.65
CA LEU A 571 8.69 -4.77 -9.35
C LEU A 571 10.22 -4.70 -9.49
N THR A 572 10.79 -3.55 -9.18
CA THR A 572 12.24 -3.32 -9.37
C THR A 572 12.99 -3.45 -8.05
N LYS A 573 14.09 -4.20 -8.03
CA LYS A 573 15.07 -4.10 -6.93
C LYS A 573 15.83 -2.79 -7.12
N ASP A 574 15.38 -1.74 -6.43
CA ASP A 574 15.92 -0.40 -6.59
C ASP A 574 17.36 -0.32 -6.08
N ARG A 575 18.25 0.17 -6.95
CA ARG A 575 19.67 0.37 -6.63
C ARG A 575 19.88 1.60 -5.75
N ASP A 576 19.21 2.70 -6.11
CA ASP A 576 19.42 4.00 -5.47
C ASP A 576 18.40 4.21 -4.33
N SER A 577 18.87 4.72 -3.20
CA SER A 577 18.06 4.86 -1.98
C SER A 577 17.53 6.28 -1.76
N GLY A 578 16.42 6.41 -1.03
CA GLY A 578 15.90 7.67 -0.51
C GLY A 578 16.04 7.83 1.00
N ARG A 579 15.13 8.59 1.60
CA ARG A 579 15.02 8.75 3.05
C ARG A 579 13.59 9.02 3.54
N VAL A 580 13.37 8.79 4.84
CA VAL A 580 12.18 9.18 5.60
C VAL A 580 12.61 10.13 6.72
N TYR A 581 11.84 11.19 6.94
CA TYR A 581 12.10 12.19 7.99
C TYR A 581 10.79 12.75 8.54
N PRO A 582 10.76 13.30 9.76
CA PRO A 582 9.56 13.90 10.31
C PRO A 582 9.22 15.21 9.58
N ASP A 583 7.95 15.40 9.26
CA ASP A 583 7.40 16.70 8.88
C ASP A 583 7.72 17.75 9.96
N PRO A 584 8.20 18.95 9.59
CA PRO A 584 8.63 19.95 10.57
C PRO A 584 7.47 20.58 11.37
N VAL A 585 6.22 20.42 10.94
CA VAL A 585 5.03 21.01 11.56
C VAL A 585 4.31 19.97 12.44
N ASP A 586 4.00 18.79 11.88
CA ASP A 586 3.17 17.78 12.55
C ASP A 586 3.89 16.47 12.89
N GLY A 587 5.16 16.33 12.50
CA GLY A 587 6.00 15.18 12.82
C GLY A 587 5.64 13.87 12.10
N ARG A 588 4.66 13.86 11.19
CA ARG A 588 4.30 12.69 10.37
C ARG A 588 5.41 12.36 9.38
N PRO A 589 5.51 11.10 8.89
CA PRO A 589 6.54 10.72 7.93
C PRO A 589 6.43 11.48 6.62
N ARG A 590 7.54 12.09 6.21
CA ARG A 590 7.79 12.53 4.84
C ARG A 590 8.76 11.60 4.16
N VAL A 591 8.53 11.36 2.87
CA VAL A 591 9.27 10.40 2.07
C VAL A 591 9.95 11.11 0.91
N ASP A 592 11.28 11.14 0.93
CA ASP A 592 12.12 11.73 -0.11
C ASP A 592 12.77 10.61 -0.91
N TYR A 593 12.15 10.30 -2.05
CA TYR A 593 12.56 9.23 -2.94
C TYR A 593 12.05 9.54 -4.35
N THR A 594 12.89 9.30 -5.34
CA THR A 594 12.54 9.38 -6.76
C THR A 594 13.17 8.20 -7.47
N VAL A 595 12.39 7.48 -8.29
CA VAL A 595 12.89 6.33 -9.06
C VAL A 595 14.04 6.78 -9.97
N SER A 596 15.20 6.13 -9.87
CA SER A 596 16.40 6.53 -10.60
C SER A 596 16.26 6.30 -12.11
N THR A 597 17.02 7.04 -12.92
CA THR A 597 17.08 6.79 -14.37
C THR A 597 17.55 5.38 -14.70
N PHE A 598 18.38 4.78 -13.83
CA PHE A 598 18.84 3.41 -13.99
C PHE A 598 17.67 2.43 -13.81
N ASP A 599 16.97 2.52 -12.69
CA ASP A 599 15.84 1.63 -12.37
C ASP A 599 14.70 1.78 -13.39
N ARG A 600 14.42 3.01 -13.86
CA ARG A 600 13.40 3.26 -14.89
C ARG A 600 13.68 2.54 -16.20
N LYS A 601 14.95 2.40 -16.61
CA LYS A 601 15.31 1.64 -17.82
C LYS A 601 14.96 0.17 -17.67
N HIS A 602 15.23 -0.41 -16.50
CA HIS A 602 14.89 -1.80 -16.20
C HIS A 602 13.36 -2.00 -16.16
N ILE A 603 12.62 -1.08 -15.52
CA ILE A 603 11.14 -1.08 -15.49
C ILE A 603 10.57 -1.13 -16.91
N LEU A 604 11.10 -0.33 -17.83
CA LEU A 604 10.63 -0.25 -19.20
C LEU A 604 10.73 -1.60 -19.94
N GLU A 605 11.84 -2.34 -19.76
CA GLU A 605 12.00 -3.66 -20.39
C GLU A 605 10.98 -4.67 -19.84
N ALA A 606 10.68 -4.62 -18.54
CA ALA A 606 9.64 -5.44 -17.93
C ALA A 606 8.22 -5.08 -18.42
N VAL A 607 7.92 -3.80 -18.63
CA VAL A 607 6.64 -3.34 -19.20
C VAL A 607 6.48 -3.87 -20.63
N ILE A 608 7.54 -3.82 -21.44
CA ILE A 608 7.55 -4.36 -22.81
C ILE A 608 7.34 -5.88 -22.81
N ALA A 609 8.02 -6.61 -21.91
CA ALA A 609 7.82 -8.05 -21.75
C ALA A 609 6.38 -8.37 -21.32
N THR A 610 5.81 -7.59 -20.41
CA THR A 610 4.40 -7.73 -19.98
C THR A 610 3.43 -7.49 -21.13
N ALA A 611 3.65 -6.46 -21.95
CA ALA A 611 2.84 -6.18 -23.13
C ALA A 611 2.88 -7.34 -24.13
N LYS A 612 4.07 -7.93 -24.36
CA LYS A 612 4.23 -9.12 -25.21
C LYS A 612 3.45 -10.30 -24.66
N MET A 613 3.60 -10.63 -23.37
CA MET A 613 2.88 -11.73 -22.72
C MET A 613 1.36 -11.54 -22.78
N ALA A 614 0.87 -10.33 -22.52
CA ALA A 614 -0.55 -10.00 -22.64
C ALA A 614 -1.05 -10.19 -24.09
N TYR A 615 -0.29 -9.68 -25.07
CA TYR A 615 -0.65 -9.75 -26.49
C TYR A 615 -0.82 -11.21 -26.98
N ILE A 616 0.16 -12.07 -26.73
CA ILE A 616 0.10 -13.49 -27.14
C ILE A 616 -0.89 -14.32 -26.31
N SER A 617 -1.40 -13.74 -25.22
CA SER A 617 -2.48 -14.30 -24.41
C SER A 617 -3.86 -13.82 -24.87
N GLY A 618 -3.93 -13.03 -25.95
CA GLY A 618 -5.17 -12.59 -26.57
C GLY A 618 -5.67 -11.22 -26.11
N ALA A 619 -4.87 -10.42 -25.40
CA ALA A 619 -5.27 -9.08 -24.99
C ALA A 619 -5.60 -8.19 -26.19
N LYS A 620 -6.69 -7.43 -26.08
CA LYS A 620 -7.11 -6.41 -27.04
C LYS A 620 -6.52 -5.05 -26.76
N GLU A 621 -6.30 -4.76 -25.48
CA GLU A 621 -5.72 -3.48 -25.07
C GLU A 621 -4.62 -3.71 -24.03
N PHE A 622 -3.60 -2.86 -24.07
CA PHE A 622 -2.58 -2.80 -23.03
C PHE A 622 -2.37 -1.34 -22.60
N HIS A 623 -2.51 -1.10 -21.30
CA HIS A 623 -2.45 0.22 -20.67
C HIS A 623 -1.35 0.26 -19.63
N THR A 624 -0.73 1.43 -19.44
CA THR A 624 0.30 1.64 -18.42
C THR A 624 -0.06 2.81 -17.51
N SER A 625 0.54 2.88 -16.32
CA SER A 625 0.45 4.03 -15.43
C SER A 625 1.34 5.21 -15.86
N SER A 626 1.96 5.15 -17.05
CA SER A 626 2.72 6.24 -17.64
C SER A 626 1.91 7.01 -18.69
N ARG A 627 1.96 8.33 -18.62
CA ARG A 627 1.36 9.23 -19.63
C ARG A 627 2.21 9.33 -20.90
N GLU A 628 3.47 8.88 -20.85
CA GLU A 628 4.38 8.93 -22.00
C GLU A 628 4.13 7.81 -22.99
N ILE A 629 3.50 6.72 -22.53
CA ILE A 629 3.26 5.52 -23.32
C ILE A 629 1.75 5.46 -23.63
N PRO A 630 1.33 5.71 -24.88
CA PRO A 630 -0.08 5.57 -25.27
C PRO A 630 -0.53 4.11 -25.11
N PRO A 631 -1.84 3.85 -24.95
CA PRO A 631 -2.33 2.49 -24.85
C PRO A 631 -2.12 1.78 -26.18
N PHE A 632 -1.74 0.51 -26.14
CA PHE A 632 -1.77 -0.34 -27.33
C PHE A 632 -3.20 -0.84 -27.52
N ILE A 633 -3.77 -0.63 -28.70
CA ILE A 633 -5.10 -1.14 -29.08
C ILE A 633 -4.91 -2.07 -30.28
N ARG A 634 -5.30 -3.34 -30.13
CA ARG A 634 -5.22 -4.35 -31.18
C ARG A 634 -6.28 -4.07 -32.24
N SER A 635 -5.87 -3.99 -33.50
CA SER A 635 -6.82 -3.80 -34.62
C SER A 635 -7.78 -4.97 -34.75
N GLU A 636 -9.06 -4.69 -35.06
CA GLU A 636 -10.09 -5.70 -35.37
C GLU A 636 -9.77 -6.46 -36.67
N ASP A 637 -9.09 -5.80 -37.62
CA ASP A 637 -8.61 -6.39 -38.89
C ASP A 637 -7.44 -7.37 -38.72
N ALA A 638 -6.89 -7.50 -37.50
CA ALA A 638 -5.89 -8.53 -37.18
C ALA A 638 -6.48 -9.95 -37.08
N SER A 639 -7.74 -10.11 -37.50
CA SER A 639 -8.48 -11.36 -37.69
C SER A 639 -8.20 -12.04 -39.04
N ASP A 640 -7.11 -11.67 -39.74
CA ASP A 640 -6.54 -12.53 -40.76
C ASP A 640 -5.84 -13.73 -40.06
N PRO A 641 -6.39 -14.95 -40.12
CA PRO A 641 -5.78 -16.13 -39.52
C PRO A 641 -4.42 -16.52 -40.14
N ALA A 642 -4.01 -15.87 -41.25
CA ALA A 642 -2.70 -16.03 -41.87
C ALA A 642 -1.66 -14.97 -41.45
N SER A 643 -2.07 -13.92 -40.72
CA SER A 643 -1.13 -12.94 -40.16
C SER A 643 -0.22 -13.61 -39.13
N PRO A 644 1.08 -13.27 -39.02
CA PRO A 644 1.94 -13.80 -37.98
C PRO A 644 1.42 -13.39 -36.60
N GLU A 645 0.54 -14.21 -36.01
CA GLU A 645 0.04 -14.05 -34.64
C GLU A 645 1.19 -14.36 -33.68
N GLY A 646 1.94 -13.32 -33.34
CA GLY A 646 3.09 -13.43 -32.46
C GLY A 646 3.62 -12.06 -32.11
N THR A 647 4.64 -12.04 -31.24
CA THR A 647 5.23 -10.78 -30.77
C THR A 647 5.86 -9.95 -31.88
N ASN A 648 6.10 -10.53 -33.07
CA ASN A 648 6.60 -9.83 -34.27
C ASN A 648 5.54 -9.01 -35.02
N ASN A 649 4.29 -8.97 -34.56
CA ASN A 649 3.25 -8.14 -35.16
C ASN A 649 3.73 -6.68 -35.34
N ALA A 650 3.56 -6.12 -36.54
CA ALA A 650 4.11 -4.82 -36.90
C ALA A 650 3.58 -3.67 -36.02
N ALA A 651 2.30 -3.68 -35.67
CA ALA A 651 1.70 -2.66 -34.81
C ALA A 651 2.26 -2.75 -33.38
N LEU A 652 2.40 -3.97 -32.84
CA LEU A 652 3.02 -4.18 -31.54
C LEU A 652 4.49 -3.73 -31.53
N GLN A 653 5.26 -4.05 -32.57
CA GLN A 653 6.65 -3.63 -32.69
C GLN A 653 6.81 -2.11 -32.82
N ALA A 654 5.92 -1.44 -33.55
CA ALA A 654 5.90 0.02 -33.62
C ALA A 654 5.61 0.64 -32.25
N TRP A 655 4.63 0.09 -31.51
CA TRP A 655 4.34 0.52 -30.14
C TRP A 655 5.52 0.29 -29.19
N ILE A 656 6.21 -0.86 -29.28
CA ILE A 656 7.41 -1.15 -28.47
C ILE A 656 8.53 -0.15 -28.79
N ALA A 657 8.75 0.17 -30.07
CA ALA A 657 9.75 1.15 -30.47
C ALA A 657 9.44 2.55 -29.91
N GLU A 658 8.17 2.95 -29.92
CA GLU A 658 7.74 4.19 -29.27
C GLU A 658 7.95 4.13 -27.75
N ALA A 659 7.57 3.05 -27.08
CA ALA A 659 7.73 2.89 -25.64
C ALA A 659 9.22 3.00 -25.23
N ARG A 660 10.12 2.37 -25.99
CA ARG A 660 11.58 2.45 -25.77
C ARG A 660 12.15 3.85 -25.99
N SER A 661 11.46 4.73 -26.71
CA SER A 661 11.88 6.11 -26.89
C SER A 661 11.55 7.00 -25.67
N LYS A 662 10.81 6.49 -24.68
CA LYS A 662 10.39 7.25 -23.49
C LYS A 662 11.35 7.00 -22.31
N THR A 663 11.34 7.91 -21.34
CA THR A 663 12.24 7.88 -20.18
C THR A 663 11.56 7.49 -18.87
N LEU A 664 10.22 7.35 -18.91
CA LEU A 664 9.34 7.11 -17.77
C LEU A 664 9.44 8.20 -16.70
N ASP A 665 9.50 9.46 -17.14
CA ASP A 665 9.67 10.64 -16.28
C ASP A 665 8.78 10.56 -15.02
N PRO A 666 9.33 10.68 -13.80
CA PRO A 666 8.57 10.68 -12.54
C PRO A 666 7.47 11.76 -12.47
N GLU A 667 7.56 12.85 -13.24
CA GLU A 667 6.46 13.80 -13.35
C GLU A 667 5.29 13.24 -14.17
N LYS A 668 5.53 12.30 -15.08
CA LYS A 668 4.53 11.75 -16.03
C LYS A 668 4.11 10.31 -15.75
N THR A 669 4.82 9.64 -14.87
CA THR A 669 4.61 8.24 -14.53
C THR A 669 4.22 8.10 -13.07
N THR A 670 3.12 7.38 -12.82
CA THR A 670 2.72 7.01 -11.47
C THR A 670 3.30 5.65 -11.14
N TYR A 671 4.05 5.58 -10.04
CA TYR A 671 4.56 4.35 -9.46
C TYR A 671 3.80 4.04 -8.15
N ALA A 672 3.94 2.81 -7.67
CA ALA A 672 3.50 2.42 -6.34
C ALA A 672 4.62 1.68 -5.59
N ALA A 673 4.45 1.53 -4.28
CA ALA A 673 5.34 0.77 -3.43
C ALA A 673 4.61 0.17 -2.23
N ALA A 674 4.80 -1.13 -2.00
CA ALA A 674 4.33 -1.84 -0.79
C ALA A 674 5.49 -2.37 0.06
N HIS A 675 6.75 -2.14 -0.36
CA HIS A 675 7.94 -2.75 0.24
C HIS A 675 8.89 -1.69 0.79
N GLN A 676 8.50 -1.06 1.90
CA GLN A 676 9.36 -0.05 2.53
C GLN A 676 10.44 -0.74 3.36
N MET A 677 11.72 -0.49 3.09
CA MET A 677 12.86 -1.11 3.77
C MET A 677 14.01 -0.11 4.07
N GLY A 678 14.88 -0.45 5.02
CA GLY A 678 16.24 0.10 5.11
C GLY A 678 16.50 1.40 5.88
N THR A 679 15.47 2.07 6.41
CA THR A 679 15.58 3.38 7.09
C THR A 679 16.28 3.39 8.45
N CYS A 680 16.48 2.22 9.05
CA CYS A 680 17.30 1.99 10.24
C CYS A 680 18.36 0.92 9.95
N ARG A 681 19.00 1.03 8.77
CA ARG A 681 19.92 0.00 8.24
C ARG A 681 20.87 -0.60 9.27
N MET A 682 20.98 -1.92 9.20
CA MET A 682 22.00 -2.73 9.87
C MET A 682 23.36 -2.56 9.21
N GLY A 683 24.42 -2.59 10.00
CA GLY A 683 25.79 -2.57 9.49
C GLY A 683 26.82 -2.81 10.58
N SER A 684 28.09 -2.77 10.20
CA SER A 684 29.22 -3.08 11.08
C SER A 684 29.74 -1.88 11.88
N THR A 685 29.30 -0.64 11.55
CA THR A 685 29.79 0.58 12.22
C THR A 685 28.71 1.65 12.39
N PRO A 686 28.74 2.43 13.49
CA PRO A 686 27.78 3.52 13.72
C PRO A 686 27.88 4.67 12.71
N ARG A 687 29.00 4.77 11.98
CA ARG A 687 29.18 5.78 10.93
C ARG A 687 28.28 5.53 9.73
N THR A 688 27.95 4.27 9.46
CA THR A 688 27.30 3.83 8.21
C THR A 688 25.96 3.14 8.45
N SER A 689 25.58 2.90 9.70
CA SER A 689 24.37 2.16 10.08
C SER A 689 23.70 2.72 11.33
N VAL A 690 22.45 2.33 11.56
CA VAL A 690 21.64 2.72 12.73
C VAL A 690 21.68 1.64 13.80
N VAL A 691 21.69 0.38 13.38
CA VAL A 691 21.83 -0.78 14.27
C VAL A 691 23.06 -1.60 13.92
N ASP A 692 23.57 -2.30 14.92
CA ASP A 692 24.63 -3.29 14.78
C ASP A 692 24.09 -4.63 14.20
N PRO A 693 24.94 -5.65 13.96
CA PRO A 693 24.51 -6.95 13.44
C PRO A 693 23.53 -7.72 14.33
N ASP A 694 23.39 -7.33 15.60
CA ASP A 694 22.43 -7.91 16.55
C ASP A 694 21.15 -7.05 16.68
N CYS A 695 20.96 -6.12 15.75
CA CYS A 695 19.85 -5.16 15.71
C CYS A 695 19.83 -4.16 16.89
N GLN A 696 20.89 -4.07 17.70
CA GLN A 696 20.98 -3.09 18.78
C GLN A 696 21.31 -1.71 18.21
N VAL A 697 20.59 -0.68 18.68
CA VAL A 697 20.80 0.69 18.24
C VAL A 697 22.13 1.22 18.76
N TRP A 698 22.97 1.70 17.84
CA TRP A 698 24.29 2.24 18.19
C TRP A 698 24.21 3.36 19.24
N GLY A 699 25.16 3.35 20.18
CA GLY A 699 25.23 4.36 21.24
C GLY A 699 24.20 4.18 22.35
N THR A 700 23.48 3.06 22.36
CA THR A 700 22.52 2.69 23.40
C THR A 700 22.72 1.24 23.83
N ARG A 701 22.26 0.90 25.03
CA ARG A 701 22.11 -0.48 25.48
C ARG A 701 20.64 -0.79 25.72
N GLY A 702 20.21 -2.01 25.38
CA GLY A 702 18.85 -2.47 25.64
C GLY A 702 17.78 -1.95 24.67
N LEU A 703 18.15 -1.14 23.66
CA LEU A 703 17.27 -0.70 22.59
C LEU A 703 17.61 -1.40 21.28
N TYR A 704 16.59 -1.99 20.65
CA TYR A 704 16.73 -2.73 19.39
C TYR A 704 15.73 -2.21 18.36
N VAL A 705 16.05 -2.33 17.08
CA VAL A 705 15.08 -2.17 15.99
C VAL A 705 14.94 -3.51 15.29
N VAL A 706 13.74 -4.05 15.24
CA VAL A 706 13.47 -5.36 14.66
C VAL A 706 12.26 -5.27 13.73
N ASP A 707 12.50 -4.73 12.54
CA ASP A 707 11.54 -4.67 11.43
C ASP A 707 12.29 -4.46 10.09
N ALA A 708 11.57 -4.31 8.98
CA ALA A 708 12.14 -4.14 7.64
C ALA A 708 13.03 -2.89 7.48
N SER A 709 13.00 -1.94 8.41
CA SER A 709 13.88 -0.78 8.41
C SER A 709 15.36 -1.16 8.55
N VAL A 710 15.69 -2.35 9.09
CA VAL A 710 17.08 -2.74 9.30
C VAL A 710 17.77 -3.31 8.06
N PHE A 711 17.04 -3.48 6.94
CA PHE A 711 17.61 -4.11 5.74
C PHE A 711 18.79 -3.29 5.20
N PRO A 712 19.92 -3.94 4.83
CA PRO A 712 21.07 -3.22 4.26
C PRO A 712 20.77 -2.56 2.90
N SER A 713 20.01 -3.25 2.04
CA SER A 713 19.53 -2.78 0.74
C SER A 713 18.18 -3.43 0.38
N ALA A 714 17.63 -3.11 -0.79
CA ALA A 714 16.43 -3.74 -1.32
C ALA A 714 16.56 -5.27 -1.41
N SER A 715 15.55 -6.02 -0.96
CA SER A 715 15.63 -7.49 -0.86
C SER A 715 15.41 -8.24 -2.18
N GLY A 716 14.91 -7.56 -3.22
CA GLY A 716 14.58 -8.16 -4.52
C GLY A 716 13.33 -9.05 -4.53
N VAL A 717 12.72 -9.29 -3.37
CA VAL A 717 11.50 -10.07 -3.18
C VAL A 717 10.58 -9.39 -2.17
N ASN A 718 9.38 -9.92 -1.92
CA ASN A 718 8.53 -9.42 -0.85
C ASN A 718 9.25 -9.51 0.51
N PRO A 719 9.28 -8.44 1.35
CA PRO A 719 10.19 -8.37 2.49
C PRO A 719 9.72 -9.14 3.73
N MET A 720 8.52 -9.73 3.73
CA MET A 720 7.91 -10.36 4.92
C MET A 720 8.79 -11.46 5.51
N VAL A 721 9.19 -12.45 4.70
CA VAL A 721 9.96 -13.61 5.16
C VAL A 721 11.35 -13.18 5.63
N THR A 722 12.03 -12.35 4.84
CA THR A 722 13.33 -11.76 5.19
C THR A 722 13.28 -11.01 6.54
N ASN A 723 12.23 -10.20 6.76
CA ASN A 723 12.05 -9.44 7.99
C ASN A 723 11.82 -10.36 9.19
N MET A 724 10.94 -11.34 9.04
CA MET A 724 10.66 -12.33 10.08
C MET A 724 11.89 -13.18 10.41
N ALA A 725 12.71 -13.54 9.44
CA ALA A 725 13.96 -14.28 9.68
C ALA A 725 15.01 -13.45 10.43
N ILE A 726 15.15 -12.16 10.09
CA ILE A 726 16.00 -11.24 10.88
C ILE A 726 15.48 -11.10 12.31
N ALA A 727 14.15 -11.05 12.49
CA ALA A 727 13.53 -10.99 13.81
C ALA A 727 13.73 -12.26 14.63
N ASP A 728 13.64 -13.43 14.00
CA ASP A 728 13.93 -14.72 14.63
C ASP A 728 15.36 -14.75 15.17
N TRP A 729 16.35 -14.31 14.39
CA TRP A 729 17.73 -14.18 14.83
C TRP A 729 17.92 -13.16 15.98
N ALA A 730 17.43 -11.93 15.78
CA ALA A 730 17.63 -10.85 16.74
C ALA A 730 17.00 -11.18 18.10
N SER A 731 15.79 -11.75 18.10
CA SER A 731 15.09 -12.13 19.33
C SER A 731 15.81 -13.21 20.13
N GLN A 732 16.43 -14.20 19.48
CA GLN A 732 17.28 -15.18 20.16
C GLN A 732 18.51 -14.54 20.81
N ASN A 733 19.13 -13.56 20.15
CA ASN A 733 20.27 -12.82 20.72
C ASN A 733 19.85 -11.97 21.91
N ILE A 734 18.67 -11.32 21.84
CA ILE A 734 18.08 -10.59 22.97
C ILE A 734 17.85 -11.53 24.16
N ALA A 735 17.26 -12.71 23.94
CA ALA A 735 17.05 -13.71 24.99
C ALA A 735 18.37 -14.14 25.65
N ARG A 736 19.41 -14.44 24.84
CA ARG A 736 20.74 -14.80 25.35
C ARG A 736 21.38 -13.66 26.16
N SER A 737 21.19 -12.40 25.74
CA SER A 737 21.68 -11.22 26.46
C SER A 737 21.01 -11.10 27.84
N LEU A 738 19.68 -11.20 27.89
CA LEU A 738 18.92 -11.16 29.15
C LEU A 738 19.33 -12.28 30.11
N SER A 739 19.44 -13.52 29.62
CA SER A 739 19.85 -14.67 30.44
C SER A 739 21.23 -14.50 31.07
N LYS A 740 22.18 -13.89 30.35
CA LYS A 740 23.52 -13.59 30.89
C LYS A 740 23.45 -12.55 32.01
N GLU A 741 22.65 -11.51 31.86
CA GLU A 741 22.47 -10.47 32.88
C GLU A 741 21.79 -11.03 34.14
N ASP A 742 20.75 -11.86 33.97
CA ASP A 742 20.06 -12.50 35.11
C ASP A 742 21.01 -13.41 35.91
N LYS A 743 21.92 -14.13 35.24
CA LYS A 743 22.96 -14.95 35.91
C LYS A 743 23.95 -14.10 36.68
N VAL A 744 24.42 -12.98 36.12
CA VAL A 744 25.37 -12.08 36.80
C VAL A 744 24.71 -11.39 37.99
N GLY A 745 23.48 -10.90 37.84
CA GLY A 745 22.69 -10.30 38.92
C GLY A 745 22.38 -11.30 40.04
N GLY A 746 22.06 -12.54 39.70
CA GLY A 746 21.82 -13.61 40.67
C GLY A 746 23.07 -14.02 41.45
N VAL A 747 24.27 -13.94 40.84
CA VAL A 747 25.54 -14.16 41.56
C VAL A 747 25.86 -12.98 42.47
N MET A 748 25.68 -11.74 42.02
CA MET A 748 25.92 -10.53 42.83
C MET A 748 24.92 -10.35 43.98
N ALA A 749 23.68 -10.84 43.85
CA ALA A 749 22.69 -10.81 44.94
C ALA A 749 22.90 -11.94 45.97
N ARG A 750 23.71 -12.95 45.64
CA ARG A 750 24.07 -14.06 46.53
C ARG A 750 25.43 -13.86 47.24
N LEU A 751 26.20 -12.87 46.80
CA LEU A 751 27.42 -12.37 47.46
C LEU A 751 27.04 -11.17 48.32
#